data_AF-A0A1L9WS59-F1
#
_entry.id   AF-A0A1L9WS59-F1
#
_cell.length_a   1.000
_cell.length_b   1.000
_cell.length_c   1.000
_cell.angle_alpha   90.00
_cell.angle_beta   90.00
_cell.angle_gamma   90.00
#
_symmetry.space_group_name_H-M   'P 1'
#
loop_
_entity.id
_entity.type
_entity.pdbx_description
1 polymer ?
#
loop_
_entity_poly.entity_id
_entity_poly.type
_entity_poly.pdbx_seq_one_letter_code
_entity_poly.pdbx_strand_id
1 'polypeptide(L)'
;MSVTDSIDHITTGAKGTPSALDIEQQGSHHLDASKPVKSLGAGVVGSRLGRIWHDIDTLSLSLMEWRGVTTTNVFVANFFFIAAFGLVVTAQWELSIGNGFAYTVFSAFGLFYAGYGAILTPAFGIEQAYGSDTVQYNNALGFFMILWTVFVFTFLIASLPSNLAYIAVFFLVDLGFLTVAASYFAEADGHHAASIALKKTGGASCFVAGLSILPPPLLLAETTIWQNEEHCRLCTKRRIRCDRTLPHCHKCTSRNFSCPGFDAFQLKWTQTITHKPSSFIKGTRTAKERLSDELAVAIRPEADAKSSQDALWRAPSPTEDHILVQHHSSTAFCDKLLHYFHVIVVPRLTWLDSVDNPWRKAILPLTCRSVSLRLSLLSLAAAHLSVTSAPGSAQALVARRAYPVLRNGTLQALNQAISREVSQRPRMNTVEGGGGSSALTIILATAVALCYEEMLIPESTNWNVHLQACRAMIEWNQSWNRGRQSNDALSRFVVKEVEDFEIFMNLVSFSRQQPRTKCPLQSRPEDRLWAFTILISEITAVERSNYELHGERHGLGEHEMGIWRKRVEQAYKQLCVTAASASRHDEATRIHFNAMVKAHYYAILIYVEQALAPRRHAERAINLHLSILFQDLQGLVKDTSHVFSHVLFFPLFIVGTECWGDEHRQSIIQRAFVELIAATGAWCNHTVLQFLRALWARPDYWGMGQWIRYARENESEIGPFMLF
;
A
#
# COMPACT_ATOMS: atom_id res chain seq x y z
N MET A 1 48.48 -19.63 57.68
CA MET A 1 49.74 -19.73 56.91
C MET A 1 49.42 -19.07 55.57
N SER A 2 49.65 -17.76 55.41
CA SER A 2 50.95 -17.13 55.06
C SER A 2 51.40 -17.56 53.65
N VAL A 3 51.45 -16.70 52.61
CA VAL A 3 52.19 -15.42 52.47
C VAL A 3 53.69 -15.69 52.68
N THR A 4 54.63 -15.35 51.82
CA THR A 4 54.82 -14.24 50.85
C THR A 4 54.66 -14.67 49.36
N ASP A 5 54.75 -13.88 48.28
CA ASP A 5 54.59 -12.42 47.94
C ASP A 5 54.43 -12.34 46.38
N SER A 6 54.41 -11.24 45.59
CA SER A 6 54.87 -9.83 45.71
C SER A 6 53.98 -8.83 44.92
N ILE A 7 54.47 -7.60 44.71
CA ILE A 7 53.72 -6.43 44.21
C ILE A 7 54.45 -5.79 43.01
N ASP A 8 53.70 -5.31 41.98
CA ASP A 8 53.91 -3.95 41.44
C ASP A 8 52.74 -3.43 40.56
N HIS A 9 52.60 -2.11 40.48
CA HIS A 9 51.56 -1.37 39.75
C HIS A 9 52.16 -0.48 38.65
N ILE A 10 51.42 -0.22 37.57
CA ILE A 10 51.35 1.11 36.90
C ILE A 10 50.17 1.15 35.91
N THR A 11 49.63 2.34 35.66
CA THR A 11 48.44 2.59 34.82
C THR A 11 48.78 3.35 33.53
N THR A 12 48.00 3.10 32.46
CA THR A 12 47.43 4.09 31.50
C THR A 12 46.67 3.34 30.40
N GLY A 13 45.89 4.03 29.57
CA GLY A 13 45.07 3.38 28.52
C GLY A 13 44.87 4.24 27.27
N ALA A 14 44.35 3.63 26.21
CA ALA A 14 44.04 4.28 24.93
C ALA A 14 42.75 3.71 24.31
N LYS A 15 42.08 4.50 23.47
CA LYS A 15 40.85 4.12 22.75
C LYS A 15 41.20 3.47 21.41
N GLY A 16 40.50 2.39 21.03
CA GLY A 16 40.55 1.82 19.68
C GLY A 16 39.29 2.18 18.88
N THR A 17 39.46 2.67 17.65
CA THR A 17 38.36 2.90 16.69
C THR A 17 38.18 1.70 15.76
N PRO A 18 36.93 1.28 15.45
CA PRO A 18 36.69 0.24 14.45
C PRO A 18 36.94 0.76 13.04
N SER A 19 37.54 -0.06 12.18
CA SER A 19 37.83 0.26 10.78
C SER A 19 36.58 0.13 9.90
N ALA A 20 36.46 1.01 8.90
CA ALA A 20 35.55 0.79 7.78
C ALA A 20 35.97 -0.46 6.96
N LEU A 21 34.99 -1.07 6.29
CA LEU A 21 35.19 -2.20 5.37
C LEU A 21 34.63 -1.82 4.00
N ASP A 22 35.47 -1.86 2.97
CA ASP A 22 35.09 -1.48 1.60
C ASP A 22 34.11 -2.48 0.96
N ILE A 23 33.09 -1.96 0.27
CA ILE A 23 31.99 -2.76 -0.31
C ILE A 23 31.96 -2.59 -1.84
N GLU A 24 33.03 -2.98 -2.53
CA GLU A 24 33.06 -3.11 -4.00
C GLU A 24 33.76 -4.41 -4.48
N GLN A 25 33.27 -5.58 -4.05
CA GLN A 25 33.57 -6.85 -4.74
C GLN A 25 32.59 -7.99 -4.39
N GLN A 26 31.56 -8.19 -5.23
CA GLN A 26 30.82 -9.46 -5.32
C GLN A 26 30.52 -9.79 -6.78
N GLY A 27 30.80 -11.03 -7.19
CA GLY A 27 30.68 -11.50 -8.57
C GLY A 27 29.26 -11.94 -8.96
N SER A 28 28.93 -11.77 -10.23
CA SER A 28 27.63 -12.17 -10.82
C SER A 28 27.52 -13.69 -11.00
N HIS A 29 26.48 -14.30 -10.44
CA HIS A 29 26.03 -15.64 -10.82
C HIS A 29 24.59 -15.60 -11.34
N HIS A 30 24.31 -16.43 -12.35
CA HIS A 30 23.03 -16.49 -13.05
C HIS A 30 21.91 -17.16 -12.25
N LEU A 31 20.68 -16.72 -12.52
CA LEU A 31 19.43 -17.45 -12.23
C LEU A 31 18.55 -17.41 -13.49
N ASP A 32 17.76 -18.47 -13.70
CA ASP A 32 16.89 -18.61 -14.87
C ASP A 32 15.58 -17.83 -14.76
N ALA A 33 15.04 -17.43 -15.92
CA ALA A 33 13.90 -16.53 -16.02
C ALA A 33 12.55 -17.25 -15.94
N SER A 34 11.76 -16.96 -14.91
CA SER A 34 10.31 -17.24 -14.87
C SER A 34 9.50 -16.05 -15.43
N LYS A 35 8.29 -16.32 -15.92
CA LYS A 35 7.53 -15.36 -16.76
C LYS A 35 6.95 -14.19 -15.94
N PRO A 36 6.98 -12.95 -16.46
CA PRO A 36 6.40 -11.79 -15.78
C PRO A 36 4.85 -11.86 -15.77
N VAL A 37 4.27 -11.52 -14.62
CA VAL A 37 2.83 -11.25 -14.48
C VAL A 37 2.51 -9.90 -15.13
N LYS A 38 1.37 -9.80 -15.83
CA LYS A 38 0.93 -8.55 -16.46
C LYS A 38 0.54 -7.52 -15.40
N SER A 39 1.23 -6.39 -15.35
CA SER A 39 0.75 -5.21 -14.61
C SER A 39 -0.45 -4.58 -15.32
N LEU A 40 -1.31 -3.88 -14.57
CA LEU A 40 -2.31 -2.99 -15.18
C LEU A 40 -1.59 -1.91 -15.99
N GLY A 41 -2.03 -1.69 -17.23
CA GLY A 41 -1.26 -0.95 -18.22
C GLY A 41 -1.10 0.54 -17.89
N ALA A 42 0.10 0.95 -17.50
CA ALA A 42 0.45 2.35 -17.17
C ALA A 42 0.10 3.34 -18.30
N GLY A 43 0.07 2.91 -19.56
CA GLY A 43 -0.32 3.75 -20.70
C GLY A 43 -1.80 4.15 -20.74
N VAL A 44 -2.71 3.49 -20.01
CA VAL A 44 -4.17 3.69 -20.17
C VAL A 44 -4.70 4.95 -19.51
N VAL A 45 -4.02 5.47 -18.47
CA VAL A 45 -4.46 6.69 -17.76
C VAL A 45 -4.01 7.95 -18.51
N GLY A 46 -2.71 8.08 -18.79
CA GLY A 46 -2.15 9.23 -19.53
C GLY A 46 -2.77 9.38 -20.93
N SER A 47 -2.93 8.29 -21.68
CA SER A 47 -3.55 8.33 -23.02
C SER A 47 -5.03 8.75 -23.03
N ARG A 48 -5.75 8.66 -21.90
CA ARG A 48 -7.16 9.07 -21.82
C ARG A 48 -7.35 10.51 -21.35
N LEU A 49 -6.36 11.09 -20.65
CA LEU A 49 -6.28 12.51 -20.31
C LEU A 49 -5.61 13.36 -21.41
N GLY A 50 -4.91 12.75 -22.37
CA GLY A 50 -4.36 13.39 -23.58
C GLY A 50 -5.37 14.05 -24.53
N ARG A 51 -6.62 14.28 -24.10
CA ARG A 51 -7.62 15.13 -24.79
C ARG A 51 -7.67 16.58 -24.29
N ILE A 52 -6.90 16.91 -23.25
CA ILE A 52 -6.70 18.29 -22.77
C ILE A 52 -5.88 19.14 -23.78
N TRP A 53 -5.21 18.52 -24.75
CA TRP A 53 -4.39 19.22 -25.76
C TRP A 53 -5.18 20.07 -26.78
N HIS A 54 -6.51 19.98 -26.85
CA HIS A 54 -7.35 20.86 -27.71
C HIS A 54 -7.19 22.36 -27.42
N ASP A 55 -6.63 22.72 -26.27
CA ASP A 55 -6.38 24.10 -25.88
C ASP A 55 -5.23 24.73 -26.68
N ILE A 56 -4.29 23.92 -27.19
CA ILE A 56 -3.27 24.37 -28.15
C ILE A 56 -3.93 24.66 -29.50
N ASP A 57 -4.77 23.75 -30.01
CA ASP A 57 -5.44 23.91 -31.30
C ASP A 57 -6.27 25.20 -31.32
N THR A 58 -7.13 25.39 -30.32
CA THR A 58 -8.11 26.50 -30.27
C THR A 58 -7.44 27.88 -30.21
N LEU A 59 -6.41 28.06 -29.38
CA LEU A 59 -5.61 29.30 -29.39
C LEU A 59 -4.89 29.47 -30.73
N SER A 60 -4.29 28.40 -31.28
CA SER A 60 -3.54 28.46 -32.52
C SER A 60 -4.39 28.92 -33.71
N LEU A 61 -5.67 28.51 -33.79
CA LEU A 61 -6.60 28.99 -34.81
C LEU A 61 -6.85 30.51 -34.72
N SER A 62 -6.90 31.08 -33.50
CA SER A 62 -7.05 32.53 -33.31
C SER A 62 -5.75 33.30 -33.56
N LEU A 63 -4.59 32.73 -33.22
CA LEU A 63 -3.28 33.29 -33.61
C LEU A 63 -3.08 33.30 -35.13
N MET A 64 -3.70 32.35 -35.85
CA MET A 64 -3.79 32.34 -37.32
C MET A 64 -4.89 33.27 -37.89
N GLU A 65 -5.68 33.93 -37.05
CA GLU A 65 -6.85 34.75 -37.40
C GLU A 65 -7.90 34.02 -38.26
N TRP A 66 -8.06 32.70 -38.07
CA TRP A 66 -9.07 31.94 -38.82
C TRP A 66 -10.47 32.52 -38.63
N ARG A 67 -11.21 32.66 -39.74
CA ARG A 67 -12.51 33.34 -39.83
C ARG A 67 -12.52 34.80 -39.32
N GLY A 68 -11.36 35.44 -39.19
CA GLY A 68 -11.23 36.81 -38.68
C GLY A 68 -11.22 36.94 -37.15
N VAL A 69 -11.01 35.85 -36.40
CA VAL A 69 -11.03 35.86 -34.93
C VAL A 69 -9.70 36.36 -34.37
N THR A 70 -9.61 37.68 -34.17
CA THR A 70 -8.42 38.38 -33.61
C THR A 70 -8.42 38.51 -32.09
N THR A 71 -9.59 38.50 -31.44
CA THR A 71 -9.77 38.69 -29.99
C THR A 71 -9.71 37.36 -29.23
N THR A 72 -8.73 37.20 -28.34
CA THR A 72 -8.46 35.94 -27.62
C THR A 72 -9.20 35.80 -26.28
N ASN A 73 -9.91 36.82 -25.80
CA ASN A 73 -10.50 36.84 -24.45
C ASN A 73 -11.52 35.70 -24.20
N VAL A 74 -12.14 35.15 -25.25
CA VAL A 74 -13.03 33.98 -25.13
C VAL A 74 -12.30 32.74 -24.60
N PHE A 75 -10.99 32.63 -24.82
CA PHE A 75 -10.18 31.49 -24.36
C PHE A 75 -9.71 31.62 -22.90
N VAL A 76 -10.00 32.73 -22.20
CA VAL A 76 -9.64 32.92 -20.78
C VAL A 76 -10.22 31.79 -19.90
N ALA A 77 -11.48 31.40 -20.13
CA ALA A 77 -12.10 30.28 -19.42
C ALA A 77 -11.38 28.95 -19.73
N ASN A 78 -10.93 28.77 -20.97
CA ASN A 78 -10.19 27.59 -21.42
C ASN A 78 -8.84 27.50 -20.68
N PHE A 79 -8.09 28.62 -20.66
CA PHE A 79 -6.78 28.71 -20.02
C PHE A 79 -6.80 28.41 -18.52
N PHE A 80 -7.84 28.84 -17.79
CA PHE A 80 -7.94 28.53 -16.36
C PHE A 80 -8.49 27.12 -16.07
N PHE A 81 -9.60 26.72 -16.69
CA PHE A 81 -10.33 25.53 -16.25
C PHE A 81 -9.95 24.24 -16.98
N ILE A 82 -9.47 24.32 -18.23
CA ILE A 82 -9.08 23.14 -19.02
C ILE A 82 -7.55 23.03 -19.07
N ALA A 83 -6.84 24.07 -19.54
CA ALA A 83 -5.39 24.05 -19.61
C ALA A 83 -4.74 24.08 -18.21
N ALA A 84 -4.87 25.16 -17.44
CA ALA A 84 -4.14 25.30 -16.17
C ALA A 84 -4.53 24.23 -15.15
N PHE A 85 -5.82 24.13 -14.82
CA PHE A 85 -6.29 23.14 -13.85
C PHE A 85 -6.07 21.70 -14.37
N GLY A 86 -6.42 21.41 -15.62
CA GLY A 86 -6.30 20.07 -16.19
C GLY A 86 -4.85 19.58 -16.32
N LEU A 87 -3.92 20.43 -16.75
CA LEU A 87 -2.50 20.06 -16.85
C LEU A 87 -1.84 19.95 -15.47
N VAL A 88 -2.12 20.86 -14.53
CA VAL A 88 -1.57 20.77 -13.15
C VAL A 88 -2.11 19.53 -12.43
N VAL A 89 -3.39 19.16 -12.61
CA VAL A 89 -3.95 17.91 -12.11
C VAL A 89 -3.28 16.70 -12.77
N THR A 90 -3.17 16.69 -14.11
CA THR A 90 -2.51 15.60 -14.86
C THR A 90 -1.06 15.40 -14.41
N ALA A 91 -0.34 16.48 -14.11
CA ALA A 91 1.01 16.42 -13.56
C ALA A 91 1.08 15.64 -12.24
N GLN A 92 0.12 15.82 -11.32
CA GLN A 92 0.11 15.09 -10.03
C GLN A 92 -0.06 13.58 -10.25
N TRP A 93 -0.80 13.19 -11.28
CA TRP A 93 -0.94 11.78 -11.67
C TRP A 93 0.37 11.23 -12.26
N GLU A 94 1.02 11.95 -13.19
CA GLU A 94 2.33 11.55 -13.72
C GLU A 94 3.41 11.46 -12.63
N LEU A 95 3.38 12.35 -11.64
CA LEU A 95 4.26 12.28 -10.46
C LEU A 95 4.01 11.01 -9.64
N SER A 96 2.75 10.59 -9.47
CA SER A 96 2.41 9.34 -8.76
C SER A 96 2.76 8.07 -9.55
N ILE A 97 2.85 8.17 -10.88
CA ILE A 97 3.37 7.13 -11.78
C ILE A 97 4.93 7.12 -11.80
N GLY A 98 5.58 8.17 -11.29
CA GLY A 98 7.03 8.33 -11.25
C GLY A 98 7.63 9.00 -12.49
N ASN A 99 6.80 9.53 -13.39
CA ASN A 99 7.23 10.21 -14.62
C ASN A 99 7.60 11.68 -14.35
N GLY A 100 8.76 11.89 -13.72
CA GLY A 100 9.26 13.21 -13.33
C GLY A 100 9.43 14.20 -14.50
N PHE A 101 9.68 13.71 -15.72
CA PHE A 101 9.73 14.55 -16.92
C PHE A 101 8.35 15.12 -17.27
N ALA A 102 7.34 14.24 -17.44
CA ALA A 102 5.98 14.68 -17.77
C ALA A 102 5.34 15.50 -16.63
N TYR A 103 5.62 15.17 -15.36
CA TYR A 103 5.23 16.03 -14.22
C TYR A 103 5.74 17.47 -14.40
N THR A 104 7.03 17.63 -14.72
CA THR A 104 7.65 18.96 -14.86
C THR A 104 7.09 19.71 -16.07
N VAL A 105 6.92 19.02 -17.20
CA VAL A 105 6.33 19.57 -18.44
C VAL A 105 4.89 20.01 -18.22
N PHE A 106 4.01 19.14 -17.71
CA PHE A 106 2.59 19.46 -17.50
C PHE A 106 2.38 20.53 -16.43
N SER A 107 3.16 20.52 -15.35
CA SER A 107 3.12 21.61 -14.34
C SER A 107 3.50 22.95 -14.96
N ALA A 108 4.56 22.98 -15.79
CA ALA A 108 5.04 24.19 -16.42
C ALA A 108 4.04 24.78 -17.44
N PHE A 109 3.52 23.97 -18.36
CA PHE A 109 2.51 24.44 -19.32
C PHE A 109 1.20 24.85 -18.62
N GLY A 110 0.77 24.14 -17.57
CA GLY A 110 -0.38 24.57 -16.77
C GLY A 110 -0.19 25.95 -16.12
N LEU A 111 1.01 26.24 -15.60
CA LEU A 111 1.34 27.55 -15.04
C LEU A 111 1.51 28.64 -16.11
N PHE A 112 2.03 28.30 -17.30
CA PHE A 112 2.05 29.21 -18.46
C PHE A 112 0.63 29.66 -18.82
N TYR A 113 -0.32 28.73 -18.96
CA TYR A 113 -1.71 29.08 -19.28
C TYR A 113 -2.41 29.83 -18.16
N ALA A 114 -2.13 29.55 -16.88
CA ALA A 114 -2.63 30.35 -15.77
C ALA A 114 -2.13 31.81 -15.86
N GLY A 115 -0.85 32.02 -16.17
CA GLY A 115 -0.27 33.36 -16.34
C GLY A 115 -0.82 34.10 -17.56
N TYR A 116 -0.90 33.43 -18.71
CA TYR A 116 -1.42 34.03 -19.94
C TYR A 116 -2.92 34.32 -19.87
N GLY A 117 -3.69 33.43 -19.23
CA GLY A 117 -5.10 33.67 -18.90
C GLY A 117 -5.29 34.85 -17.96
N ALA A 118 -4.39 35.06 -16.99
CA ALA A 118 -4.42 36.23 -16.11
C ALA A 118 -4.13 37.53 -16.87
N ILE A 119 -3.12 37.57 -17.74
CA ILE A 119 -2.80 38.72 -18.60
C ILE A 119 -4.03 39.17 -19.41
N LEU A 120 -4.79 38.23 -19.97
CA LEU A 120 -5.98 38.49 -20.79
C LEU A 120 -7.28 38.74 -19.99
N THR A 121 -7.24 38.68 -18.65
CA THR A 121 -8.42 38.86 -17.78
C THR A 121 -8.55 40.31 -17.31
N PRO A 122 -9.56 41.08 -17.76
CA PRO A 122 -9.67 42.50 -17.42
C PRO A 122 -9.79 42.78 -15.92
N ALA A 123 -10.31 41.83 -15.14
CA ALA A 123 -10.45 41.94 -13.69
C ALA A 123 -9.12 41.96 -12.92
N PHE A 124 -7.99 41.55 -13.53
CA PHE A 124 -6.65 41.70 -12.94
C PHE A 124 -5.94 43.00 -13.34
N GLY A 125 -6.53 43.81 -14.24
CA GLY A 125 -6.04 45.15 -14.58
C GLY A 125 -4.70 45.22 -15.31
N ILE A 126 -4.12 44.09 -15.72
CA ILE A 126 -2.74 44.02 -16.25
C ILE A 126 -2.55 44.89 -17.50
N GLU A 127 -3.41 44.74 -18.51
CA GLU A 127 -3.41 45.60 -19.70
C GLU A 127 -3.71 47.07 -19.36
N GLN A 128 -4.66 47.31 -18.46
CA GLN A 128 -5.09 48.64 -18.05
C GLN A 128 -3.98 49.45 -17.35
N ALA A 129 -3.03 48.77 -16.68
CA ALA A 129 -1.90 49.40 -16.01
C ALA A 129 -0.92 50.10 -16.97
N TYR A 130 -0.89 49.71 -18.26
CA TYR A 130 -0.07 50.37 -19.28
C TYR A 130 -0.79 51.56 -19.96
N GLY A 131 -2.11 51.69 -19.75
CA GLY A 131 -2.91 52.81 -20.26
C GLY A 131 -2.87 52.92 -21.79
N SER A 132 -2.14 53.92 -22.31
CA SER A 132 -1.92 54.13 -23.74
C SER A 132 -0.53 53.71 -24.24
N ASP A 133 0.37 53.22 -23.37
CA ASP A 133 1.71 52.79 -23.75
C ASP A 133 1.72 51.34 -24.24
N THR A 134 1.21 51.15 -25.46
CA THR A 134 1.21 49.85 -26.15
C THR A 134 2.62 49.37 -26.49
N VAL A 135 3.62 50.26 -26.57
CA VAL A 135 5.02 49.90 -26.85
C VAL A 135 5.64 49.22 -25.62
N GLN A 136 5.43 49.76 -24.43
CA GLN A 136 5.88 49.14 -23.18
C GLN A 136 5.13 47.83 -22.91
N TYR A 137 3.81 47.78 -23.15
CA TYR A 137 3.01 46.57 -23.01
C TYR A 137 3.50 45.43 -23.91
N ASN A 138 3.67 45.71 -25.21
CA ASN A 138 4.17 44.71 -26.16
C ASN A 138 5.60 44.24 -25.83
N ASN A 139 6.50 45.13 -25.40
CA ASN A 139 7.82 44.71 -24.90
C ASN A 139 7.71 43.76 -23.69
N ALA A 140 6.82 44.04 -22.74
CA ALA A 140 6.59 43.17 -21.59
C ALA A 140 6.06 41.77 -21.99
N LEU A 141 5.14 41.70 -22.97
CA LEU A 141 4.66 40.42 -23.54
C LEU A 141 5.77 39.67 -24.29
N GLY A 142 6.62 40.38 -25.03
CA GLY A 142 7.82 39.81 -25.67
C GLY A 142 8.76 39.20 -24.64
N PHE A 143 9.04 39.89 -23.52
CA PHE A 143 9.86 39.36 -22.43
C PHE A 143 9.22 38.16 -21.71
N PHE A 144 7.90 38.15 -21.53
CA PHE A 144 7.17 36.98 -21.01
C PHE A 144 7.35 35.77 -21.93
N MET A 145 7.08 35.93 -23.23
CA MET A 145 7.14 34.84 -24.20
C MET A 145 8.56 34.33 -24.45
N ILE A 146 9.58 35.19 -24.47
CA ILE A 146 10.97 34.75 -24.69
C ILE A 146 11.53 33.98 -23.48
N LEU A 147 11.13 34.31 -22.25
CA LEU A 147 11.50 33.56 -21.05
C LEU A 147 10.90 32.15 -21.10
N TRP A 148 9.61 32.04 -21.47
CA TRP A 148 8.98 30.74 -21.68
C TRP A 148 9.57 29.97 -22.88
N THR A 149 10.02 30.64 -23.94
CA THR A 149 10.77 30.01 -25.04
C THR A 149 12.03 29.33 -24.52
N VAL A 150 12.90 30.04 -23.78
CA VAL A 150 14.11 29.45 -23.18
C VAL A 150 13.81 28.25 -22.27
N PHE A 151 12.64 28.26 -21.61
CA PHE A 151 12.19 27.14 -20.78
C PHE A 151 11.64 25.96 -21.58
N VAL A 152 10.98 26.18 -22.72
CA VAL A 152 10.59 25.10 -23.65
C VAL A 152 11.82 24.51 -24.34
N PHE A 153 12.81 25.34 -24.68
CA PHE A 153 14.08 24.90 -25.26
C PHE A 153 14.86 23.93 -24.34
N THR A 154 14.82 24.11 -23.02
CA THR A 154 15.41 23.12 -22.09
C THR A 154 14.63 21.81 -22.05
N PHE A 155 13.31 21.82 -22.26
CA PHE A 155 12.55 20.57 -22.49
C PHE A 155 12.86 19.94 -23.85
N LEU A 156 13.06 20.73 -24.92
CA LEU A 156 13.50 20.22 -26.22
C LEU A 156 14.83 19.47 -26.08
N ILE A 157 15.84 20.08 -25.45
CA ILE A 157 17.13 19.42 -25.17
C ILE A 157 16.94 18.14 -24.34
N ALA A 158 16.13 18.19 -23.28
CA ALA A 158 15.84 17.03 -22.44
C ALA A 158 15.03 15.93 -23.17
N SER A 159 14.34 16.26 -24.25
CA SER A 159 13.60 15.32 -25.09
C SER A 159 14.46 14.62 -26.17
N LEU A 160 15.66 15.14 -26.50
CA LEU A 160 16.55 14.55 -27.50
C LEU A 160 16.90 13.05 -27.27
N PRO A 161 16.99 12.52 -26.03
CA PRO A 161 17.16 11.09 -25.77
C PRO A 161 15.87 10.25 -25.91
N SER A 162 14.73 10.85 -26.24
CA SER A 162 13.40 10.20 -26.25
C SER A 162 12.98 9.77 -27.66
N ASN A 163 11.71 9.95 -28.05
CA ASN A 163 11.18 9.59 -29.36
C ASN A 163 11.05 10.82 -30.28
N LEU A 164 10.99 10.56 -31.60
CA LEU A 164 10.94 11.61 -32.62
C LEU A 164 9.68 12.50 -32.53
N ALA A 165 8.56 11.97 -32.02
CA ALA A 165 7.32 12.72 -31.87
C ALA A 165 7.42 13.77 -30.75
N TYR A 166 7.98 13.43 -29.59
CA TYR A 166 8.25 14.43 -28.53
C TYR A 166 9.23 15.49 -29.00
N ILE A 167 10.31 15.10 -29.69
CA ILE A 167 11.28 16.05 -30.24
C ILE A 167 10.61 17.02 -31.23
N ALA A 168 9.75 16.51 -32.13
CA ALA A 168 8.99 17.33 -33.06
C ALA A 168 7.99 18.27 -32.36
N VAL A 169 7.25 17.78 -31.36
CA VAL A 169 6.30 18.60 -30.57
C VAL A 169 7.03 19.72 -29.84
N PHE A 170 8.09 19.43 -29.08
CA PHE A 170 8.85 20.47 -28.38
C PHE A 170 9.50 21.46 -29.34
N PHE A 171 10.02 21.01 -30.49
CA PHE A 171 10.60 21.90 -31.51
C PHE A 171 9.55 22.85 -32.12
N LEU A 172 8.36 22.36 -32.43
CA LEU A 172 7.28 23.18 -32.99
C LEU A 172 6.68 24.14 -31.95
N VAL A 173 6.58 23.74 -30.68
CA VAL A 173 6.13 24.64 -29.61
C VAL A 173 7.20 25.71 -29.29
N ASP A 174 8.49 25.34 -29.29
CA ASP A 174 9.62 26.27 -29.11
C ASP A 174 9.66 27.33 -30.22
N LEU A 175 9.59 26.89 -31.49
CA LEU A 175 9.49 27.77 -32.66
C LEU A 175 8.22 28.64 -32.59
N GLY A 176 7.11 28.08 -32.12
CA GLY A 176 5.86 28.80 -31.89
C GLY A 176 5.99 29.92 -30.86
N PHE A 177 6.58 29.63 -29.70
CA PHE A 177 6.79 30.61 -28.63
C PHE A 177 7.80 31.69 -29.04
N LEU A 178 8.88 31.30 -29.73
CA LEU A 178 9.89 32.22 -30.27
C LEU A 178 9.29 33.21 -31.29
N THR A 179 8.46 32.73 -32.22
CA THR A 179 7.84 33.58 -33.25
C THR A 179 6.72 34.45 -32.68
N VAL A 180 5.98 33.99 -31.67
CA VAL A 180 5.04 34.85 -30.91
C VAL A 180 5.80 35.92 -30.11
N ALA A 181 6.92 35.58 -29.44
CA ALA A 181 7.76 36.58 -28.77
C ALA A 181 8.27 37.65 -29.75
N ALA A 182 8.79 37.22 -30.91
CA ALA A 182 9.22 38.12 -31.97
C ALA A 182 8.08 38.98 -32.55
N SER A 183 6.83 38.47 -32.58
CA SER A 183 5.68 39.26 -33.02
C SER A 183 5.40 40.45 -32.10
N TYR A 184 5.50 40.26 -30.78
CA TYR A 184 5.32 41.34 -29.81
C TYR A 184 6.44 42.40 -29.89
N PHE A 185 7.69 41.99 -30.06
CA PHE A 185 8.78 42.96 -30.28
C PHE A 185 8.60 43.71 -31.61
N ALA A 186 8.24 43.03 -32.70
CA ALA A 186 7.94 43.68 -33.98
C ALA A 186 6.75 44.66 -33.91
N GLU A 187 5.75 44.39 -33.07
CA GLU A 187 4.63 45.30 -32.81
C GLU A 187 5.11 46.56 -32.04
N ALA A 188 5.96 46.39 -31.04
CA ALA A 188 6.57 47.49 -30.30
C ALA A 188 7.49 48.37 -31.17
N ASP A 189 8.22 47.76 -32.12
CA ASP A 189 9.03 48.44 -33.13
C ASP A 189 8.20 49.05 -34.28
N GLY A 190 6.86 49.03 -34.21
CA GLY A 190 5.95 49.60 -35.22
C GLY A 190 5.84 48.80 -36.53
N HIS A 191 6.41 47.60 -36.60
CA HIS A 191 6.42 46.74 -37.78
C HIS A 191 5.18 45.83 -37.84
N HIS A 192 3.98 46.41 -37.73
CA HIS A 192 2.68 45.71 -37.64
C HIS A 192 2.49 44.56 -38.65
N ALA A 193 2.90 44.75 -39.90
CA ALA A 193 2.79 43.71 -40.93
C ALA A 193 3.69 42.48 -40.66
N ALA A 194 4.88 42.69 -40.09
CA ALA A 194 5.78 41.62 -39.67
C ALA A 194 5.28 40.95 -38.38
N SER A 195 4.78 41.73 -37.43
CA SER A 195 4.10 41.24 -36.21
C SER A 195 2.98 40.25 -36.56
N ILE A 196 2.03 40.62 -37.42
CA ILE A 196 0.93 39.74 -37.85
C ILE A 196 1.47 38.47 -38.53
N ALA A 197 2.49 38.57 -39.38
CA ALA A 197 3.09 37.41 -40.05
C ALA A 197 3.78 36.45 -39.07
N LEU A 198 4.52 36.98 -38.10
CA LEU A 198 5.21 36.22 -37.04
C LEU A 198 4.20 35.53 -36.11
N LYS A 199 3.15 36.24 -35.69
CA LYS A 199 2.06 35.72 -34.85
C LYS A 199 1.32 34.57 -35.53
N LYS A 200 1.03 34.70 -36.82
CA LYS A 200 0.43 33.63 -37.65
C LYS A 200 1.37 32.45 -37.85
N THR A 201 2.67 32.69 -38.00
CA THR A 201 3.69 31.64 -38.07
C THR A 201 3.74 30.83 -36.78
N GLY A 202 3.69 31.50 -35.63
CA GLY A 202 3.67 30.83 -34.32
C GLY A 202 2.39 30.04 -34.07
N GLY A 203 1.23 30.59 -34.43
CA GLY A 203 -0.04 29.87 -34.45
C GLY A 203 0.01 28.62 -35.33
N ALA A 204 0.54 28.71 -36.55
CA ALA A 204 0.70 27.57 -37.44
C ALA A 204 1.63 26.50 -36.86
N SER A 205 2.75 26.88 -36.23
CA SER A 205 3.70 25.95 -35.61
C SER A 205 3.05 25.17 -34.45
N CYS A 206 2.37 25.87 -33.54
CA CYS A 206 1.64 25.26 -32.44
C CYS A 206 0.46 24.37 -32.91
N PHE A 207 -0.23 24.75 -33.99
CA PHE A 207 -1.29 23.92 -34.59
C PHE A 207 -0.74 22.59 -35.14
N VAL A 208 0.41 22.60 -35.83
CA VAL A 208 1.05 21.35 -36.29
C VAL A 208 1.55 20.52 -35.11
N ALA A 209 1.99 21.15 -34.01
CA ALA A 209 2.35 20.44 -32.77
C ALA A 209 1.14 19.72 -32.15
N GLY A 210 -0.01 20.38 -32.06
CA GLY A 210 -1.26 19.78 -31.55
C GLY A 210 -1.74 18.60 -32.41
N LEU A 211 -1.80 18.79 -33.72
CA LEU A 211 -2.16 17.72 -34.67
C LEU A 211 -1.21 16.51 -34.61
N SER A 212 0.07 16.72 -34.29
CA SER A 212 1.07 15.64 -34.16
C SER A 212 0.84 14.72 -32.94
N ILE A 213 -0.07 15.08 -32.03
CA ILE A 213 -0.41 14.31 -30.83
C ILE A 213 -1.68 13.45 -31.05
N LEU A 214 -2.52 13.79 -32.03
CA LEU A 214 -3.77 13.07 -32.31
C LEU A 214 -3.51 11.77 -33.09
N PRO A 215 -4.05 10.61 -32.64
CA PRO A 215 -4.06 9.40 -33.46
C PRO A 215 -4.98 9.60 -34.67
N PRO A 216 -4.63 9.09 -35.87
CA PRO A 216 -5.43 9.29 -37.08
C PRO A 216 -6.83 8.69 -36.92
N PRO A 217 -7.92 9.41 -37.27
CA PRO A 217 -9.29 9.01 -36.98
C PRO A 217 -9.85 7.96 -37.96
N LEU A 218 -9.12 6.85 -38.17
CA LEU A 218 -9.57 5.68 -38.93
C LEU A 218 -8.63 4.48 -38.69
N LEU A 219 -8.90 3.70 -37.62
CA LEU A 219 -8.65 2.25 -37.52
C LEU A 219 -9.07 1.74 -36.14
N LEU A 220 -10.20 1.03 -36.06
CA LEU A 220 -10.61 0.26 -34.87
C LEU A 220 -9.98 -1.15 -34.90
N ALA A 221 -8.65 -1.20 -35.08
CA ALA A 221 -7.84 -2.41 -35.02
C ALA A 221 -6.39 -2.06 -34.64
N GLU A 222 -5.71 -3.01 -33.98
CA GLU A 222 -4.24 -3.06 -33.86
C GLU A 222 -3.51 -1.83 -33.29
N THR A 223 -3.73 -1.52 -32.00
CA THR A 223 -2.70 -0.82 -31.17
C THR A 223 -2.00 -1.74 -30.16
N THR A 224 -2.07 -3.05 -30.39
CA THR A 224 -1.05 -4.00 -29.92
C THR A 224 0.21 -3.86 -30.77
N ILE A 225 1.04 -2.84 -30.53
CA ILE A 225 2.50 -2.76 -30.72
C ILE A 225 2.98 -1.40 -30.18
N TRP A 226 3.15 -1.34 -28.86
CA TRP A 226 4.16 -0.50 -28.19
C TRP A 226 4.67 -1.27 -26.96
N GLN A 227 5.26 -2.44 -27.23
CA GLN A 227 6.17 -3.03 -26.25
C GLN A 227 7.35 -2.07 -26.10
N ASN A 228 7.76 -1.77 -24.86
CA ASN A 228 9.03 -1.10 -24.62
C ASN A 228 10.14 -1.92 -25.29
N GLU A 229 10.80 -1.36 -26.30
CA GLU A 229 11.95 -2.02 -26.93
C GLU A 229 13.15 -1.91 -25.99
N GLU A 230 13.20 -2.75 -24.95
CA GLU A 230 14.36 -2.84 -24.07
C GLU A 230 15.52 -3.49 -24.83
N HIS A 231 16.47 -2.67 -25.26
CA HIS A 231 17.76 -3.12 -25.79
C HIS A 231 18.75 -3.16 -24.62
N CYS A 232 19.54 -4.23 -24.49
CA CYS A 232 20.49 -4.35 -23.38
C CYS A 232 21.49 -3.16 -23.39
N ARG A 233 21.79 -2.62 -22.20
CA ARG A 233 22.50 -1.33 -22.05
C ARG A 233 23.85 -1.28 -22.80
N LEU A 234 24.50 -2.44 -22.99
CA LEU A 234 25.76 -2.52 -23.74
C LEU A 234 25.59 -2.39 -25.26
N CYS A 235 24.56 -2.96 -25.87
CA CYS A 235 24.28 -2.74 -27.30
C CYS A 235 23.90 -1.28 -27.56
N THR A 236 23.08 -0.69 -26.70
CA THR A 236 22.72 0.73 -26.73
C THR A 236 23.94 1.63 -26.61
N LYS A 237 24.84 1.39 -25.64
CA LYS A 237 26.11 2.12 -25.49
C LYS A 237 27.05 1.94 -26.70
N ARG A 238 27.03 0.77 -27.35
CA ARG A 238 27.76 0.47 -28.59
C ARG A 238 27.05 0.96 -29.87
N ARG A 239 25.89 1.61 -29.75
CA ARG A 239 25.04 2.11 -30.87
C ARG A 239 24.73 1.05 -31.94
N ILE A 240 24.49 -0.20 -31.52
CA ILE A 240 24.11 -1.31 -32.41
C ILE A 240 22.77 -1.91 -32.00
N ARG A 241 21.93 -2.30 -32.98
CA ARG A 241 20.61 -2.89 -32.72
C ARG A 241 20.77 -4.23 -31.98
N CYS A 242 20.26 -4.29 -30.75
CA CYS A 242 20.26 -5.51 -29.94
C CYS A 242 19.46 -6.63 -30.61
N ASP A 243 19.88 -7.88 -30.44
CA ASP A 243 19.24 -9.09 -30.97
C ASP A 243 18.32 -9.80 -29.97
N ARG A 244 18.25 -9.32 -28.72
CA ARG A 244 17.23 -9.67 -27.70
C ARG A 244 17.10 -11.16 -27.35
N THR A 245 18.11 -11.97 -27.64
CA THR A 245 18.20 -13.33 -27.07
C THR A 245 18.27 -13.23 -25.55
N LEU A 246 17.53 -14.12 -24.87
CA LEU A 246 17.51 -14.22 -23.41
C LEU A 246 18.39 -15.39 -22.94
N PRO A 247 19.04 -15.30 -21.76
CA PRO A 247 19.12 -14.13 -20.88
C PRO A 247 20.06 -13.03 -21.39
N HIS A 248 20.87 -13.30 -22.42
CA HIS A 248 21.93 -12.42 -22.91
C HIS A 248 21.93 -12.25 -24.42
N CYS A 249 22.20 -11.02 -24.87
CA CYS A 249 22.26 -10.66 -26.28
C CYS A 249 23.42 -11.39 -26.99
N HIS A 250 23.15 -12.08 -28.10
CA HIS A 250 24.16 -12.87 -28.79
C HIS A 250 25.27 -11.96 -29.38
N LYS A 251 24.95 -10.74 -29.83
CA LYS A 251 25.93 -9.67 -30.21
C LYS A 251 26.83 -9.18 -29.06
N CYS A 252 26.52 -9.56 -27.82
CA CYS A 252 27.31 -9.33 -26.62
C CYS A 252 28.20 -10.55 -26.38
N THR A 253 27.56 -11.73 -26.24
CA THR A 253 28.20 -13.02 -25.97
C THR A 253 29.20 -13.43 -27.06
N SER A 254 28.85 -13.28 -28.33
CA SER A 254 29.69 -13.63 -29.49
C SER A 254 30.94 -12.76 -29.67
N ARG A 255 31.15 -11.76 -28.79
CA ARG A 255 32.36 -10.95 -28.70
C ARG A 255 32.90 -10.89 -27.26
N ASN A 256 32.55 -11.90 -26.44
CA ASN A 256 32.97 -12.06 -25.04
C ASN A 256 32.68 -10.84 -24.13
N PHE A 257 31.67 -10.04 -24.45
CA PHE A 257 31.23 -8.96 -23.56
C PHE A 257 30.11 -9.43 -22.63
N SER A 258 30.27 -9.21 -21.33
CA SER A 258 29.20 -9.43 -20.35
C SER A 258 27.99 -8.55 -20.68
N CYS A 259 26.82 -9.18 -20.83
CA CYS A 259 25.57 -8.52 -21.17
C CYS A 259 24.83 -8.14 -19.88
N PRO A 260 24.50 -6.87 -19.62
CA PRO A 260 23.85 -6.42 -18.39
C PRO A 260 22.32 -6.66 -18.42
N GLY A 261 21.90 -7.84 -18.90
CA GLY A 261 20.49 -8.23 -19.00
C GLY A 261 19.56 -7.22 -19.72
N PHE A 262 18.31 -7.27 -19.30
CA PHE A 262 17.19 -6.42 -19.74
C PHE A 262 16.43 -5.97 -18.48
N ASP A 263 17.11 -5.15 -17.66
CA ASP A 263 16.59 -4.70 -16.37
C ASP A 263 15.70 -3.46 -16.50
N ALA A 264 14.41 -3.63 -16.22
CA ALA A 264 13.44 -2.54 -16.13
C ALA A 264 13.84 -1.52 -15.03
N PHE A 265 14.08 -0.28 -15.46
CA PHE A 265 14.28 0.94 -14.66
C PHE A 265 15.30 0.90 -13.49
N GLN A 266 16.43 1.57 -13.69
CA GLN A 266 17.22 2.16 -12.62
C GLN A 266 17.40 3.66 -12.89
N LEU A 267 17.04 4.50 -11.93
CA LEU A 267 17.30 5.94 -11.99
C LEU A 267 18.79 6.22 -11.80
N LYS A 268 19.37 7.06 -12.66
CA LYS A 268 20.67 7.69 -12.42
C LYS A 268 20.52 9.21 -12.42
N TRP A 269 20.82 9.82 -11.28
CA TRP A 269 21.03 11.26 -11.20
C TRP A 269 22.35 11.62 -11.87
N THR A 270 22.30 12.52 -12.86
CA THR A 270 23.50 13.02 -13.53
C THR A 270 24.26 13.93 -12.57
N GLN A 271 25.53 13.62 -12.27
CA GLN A 271 26.38 14.54 -11.53
C GLN A 271 26.72 15.75 -12.41
N THR A 272 26.24 16.93 -12.02
CA THR A 272 26.61 18.20 -12.67
C THR A 272 28.10 18.50 -12.43
N ILE A 273 28.75 19.09 -13.43
CA ILE A 273 30.19 19.34 -13.44
C ILE A 273 30.60 20.25 -12.27
N THR A 274 31.48 19.76 -11.40
CA THR A 274 32.08 20.56 -10.33
C THR A 274 33.21 21.44 -10.88
N HIS A 275 32.97 22.75 -10.93
CA HIS A 275 34.07 23.72 -11.05
C HIS A 275 34.95 23.64 -9.79
N LYS A 276 36.27 23.62 -9.96
CA LYS A 276 37.22 23.58 -8.85
C LYS A 276 37.14 24.88 -8.03
N PRO A 277 37.23 24.83 -6.69
CA PRO A 277 37.25 26.03 -5.87
C PRO A 277 38.58 26.78 -6.01
N SER A 278 38.52 28.09 -6.27
CA SER A 278 39.63 29.01 -6.05
C SER A 278 39.48 29.65 -4.66
N SER A 279 40.49 29.49 -3.80
CA SER A 279 40.52 30.07 -2.45
C SER A 279 40.59 31.60 -2.44
N PHE A 280 39.83 32.25 -1.57
CA PHE A 280 40.27 33.49 -0.91
C PHE A 280 39.62 33.66 0.49
N ILE A 281 40.27 34.42 1.37
CA ILE A 281 39.97 34.49 2.82
C ILE A 281 39.73 35.93 3.28
N LYS A 282 38.64 36.15 4.03
CA LYS A 282 38.43 37.05 5.20
C LYS A 282 36.93 36.98 5.56
N GLY A 283 36.52 36.85 6.84
CA GLY A 283 36.46 37.92 7.85
C GLY A 283 35.00 38.43 7.92
N THR A 284 34.35 38.69 9.06
CA THR A 284 34.84 39.01 10.42
C THR A 284 33.77 38.64 11.49
N ARG A 285 34.11 38.65 12.79
CA ARG A 285 33.22 38.35 13.93
C ARG A 285 32.52 39.59 14.52
N THR A 286 31.23 39.48 14.86
CA THR A 286 30.52 40.12 16.01
C THR A 286 29.09 39.53 16.13
N ALA A 287 28.30 39.80 17.18
CA ALA A 287 28.39 39.35 18.59
C ALA A 287 27.25 40.00 19.42
N LYS A 288 26.62 39.26 20.36
CA LYS A 288 25.69 39.75 21.41
C LYS A 288 24.34 40.35 20.91
N GLU A 289 23.23 40.43 21.69
CA GLU A 289 22.89 39.88 23.02
C GLU A 289 21.35 39.62 23.15
N ARG A 290 20.91 39.20 24.34
CA ARG A 290 19.53 38.87 24.74
C ARG A 290 18.70 40.10 25.15
N LEU A 291 17.38 39.98 25.01
CA LEU A 291 16.31 40.37 25.95
C LEU A 291 15.07 39.54 25.55
N SER A 292 14.19 39.01 26.39
CA SER A 292 14.10 38.64 27.81
C SER A 292 12.59 38.46 28.06
N ASP A 293 12.16 37.37 28.70
CA ASP A 293 10.74 37.15 29.00
C ASP A 293 10.18 38.20 29.98
N GLU A 294 8.89 38.54 29.84
CA GLU A 294 7.87 38.43 30.90
C GLU A 294 6.56 39.15 30.50
N LEU A 295 5.50 38.38 30.19
CA LEU A 295 4.15 38.67 30.71
C LEU A 295 3.26 37.43 30.61
N ALA A 296 2.70 37.01 31.74
CA ALA A 296 1.68 35.98 31.81
C ALA A 296 0.68 36.32 32.91
N VAL A 297 -0.62 36.10 32.68
CA VAL A 297 -1.60 35.62 33.68
C VAL A 297 -2.96 35.36 33.01
N ALA A 298 -3.61 34.27 33.42
CA ALA A 298 -5.03 33.91 33.29
C ALA A 298 -5.82 34.24 31.99
N ILE A 299 -6.28 33.19 31.31
CA ILE A 299 -7.61 32.59 31.57
C ILE A 299 -7.57 31.10 31.17
N ARG A 300 -8.26 30.24 31.93
CA ARG A 300 -8.63 28.87 31.53
C ARG A 300 -10.15 28.76 31.44
N PRO A 301 -10.66 27.96 30.49
CA PRO A 301 -11.55 26.86 30.87
C PRO A 301 -10.85 25.49 30.77
N GLU A 302 -11.48 24.45 31.32
CA GLU A 302 -11.00 23.07 31.28
C GLU A 302 -11.83 22.22 30.30
N ALA A 303 -11.18 21.47 29.40
CA ALA A 303 -11.79 20.37 28.66
C ALA A 303 -10.74 19.41 28.04
N ASP A 304 -11.02 18.12 28.17
CA ASP A 304 -10.62 16.95 27.36
C ASP A 304 -9.15 16.63 26.99
N ALA A 305 -8.76 15.41 27.37
CA ALA A 305 -7.42 14.82 27.22
C ALA A 305 -7.08 14.29 25.81
N LYS A 306 -7.40 15.02 24.74
CA LYS A 306 -7.06 14.64 23.34
C LYS A 306 -5.73 15.23 22.83
N SER A 307 -5.21 16.28 23.47
CA SER A 307 -4.05 17.07 23.01
C SER A 307 -2.72 16.30 22.87
N SER A 308 -2.54 15.20 23.63
CA SER A 308 -1.25 14.52 23.77
C SER A 308 -0.75 13.79 22.51
N GLN A 309 -1.63 13.43 21.56
CA GLN A 309 -1.24 12.70 20.36
C GLN A 309 -0.72 13.61 19.24
N ASP A 310 -1.33 14.78 19.03
CA ASP A 310 -0.91 15.74 17.99
C ASP A 310 0.45 16.40 18.28
N ALA A 311 0.84 16.50 19.55
CA ALA A 311 2.17 16.95 19.93
C ALA A 311 3.28 16.03 19.38
N LEU A 312 3.01 14.73 19.25
CA LEU A 312 4.00 13.70 18.91
C LEU A 312 4.32 13.64 17.39
N TRP A 313 3.57 14.36 16.55
CA TRP A 313 3.73 14.36 15.09
C TRP A 313 4.19 15.69 14.48
N ARG A 314 4.52 16.70 15.29
CA ARG A 314 5.15 17.94 14.80
C ARG A 314 6.57 17.66 14.29
N ALA A 315 6.90 18.18 13.11
CA ALA A 315 8.23 18.08 12.53
C ALA A 315 9.19 19.13 13.16
N PRO A 316 10.48 18.80 13.39
CA PRO A 316 11.49 19.81 13.70
C PRO A 316 11.68 20.78 12.53
N SER A 317 11.93 22.06 12.81
CA SER A 317 12.25 23.05 11.79
C SER A 317 13.65 22.79 11.19
N PRO A 318 13.80 22.66 9.87
CA PRO A 318 15.09 22.36 9.25
C PRO A 318 15.92 23.64 9.04
N THR A 319 16.95 23.81 9.86
CA THR A 319 18.10 24.67 9.55
C THR A 319 19.37 23.88 9.81
N GLU A 320 20.19 23.78 8.76
CA GLU A 320 21.47 23.05 8.69
C GLU A 320 21.36 21.50 8.62
N ASP A 321 22.25 20.89 7.82
CA ASP A 321 22.39 19.46 7.48
C ASP A 321 21.14 18.65 7.08
N HIS A 322 20.62 18.91 5.86
CA HIS A 322 19.56 18.12 5.22
C HIS A 322 19.78 16.59 5.22
N ILE A 323 21.01 16.09 5.08
CA ILE A 323 21.27 14.63 5.03
C ILE A 323 21.08 13.99 6.42
N LEU A 324 21.57 14.64 7.48
CA LEU A 324 21.34 14.19 8.85
C LEU A 324 19.86 14.35 9.21
N VAL A 325 19.24 15.49 8.91
CA VAL A 325 17.81 15.72 9.14
C VAL A 325 16.94 14.67 8.42
N GLN A 326 17.24 14.32 7.17
CA GLN A 326 16.50 13.29 6.43
C GLN A 326 16.73 11.89 7.00
N HIS A 327 17.96 11.53 7.40
CA HIS A 327 18.24 10.23 8.00
C HIS A 327 17.59 10.10 9.39
N HIS A 328 17.74 11.10 10.26
CA HIS A 328 17.08 11.13 11.58
C HIS A 328 15.55 11.16 11.47
N SER A 329 14.97 11.88 10.50
CA SER A 329 13.52 11.88 10.26
C SER A 329 13.02 10.51 9.79
N SER A 330 13.79 9.83 8.92
CA SER A 330 13.45 8.48 8.45
C SER A 330 13.50 7.45 9.59
N THR A 331 14.57 7.46 10.40
CA THR A 331 14.72 6.58 11.57
C THR A 331 13.64 6.87 12.62
N ALA A 332 13.42 8.13 12.99
CA ALA A 332 12.37 8.50 13.95
C ALA A 332 10.95 8.18 13.44
N PHE A 333 10.70 8.20 12.13
CA PHE A 333 9.46 7.72 11.54
C PHE A 333 9.31 6.20 11.65
N CYS A 334 10.38 5.44 11.42
CA CYS A 334 10.39 3.99 11.62
C CYS A 334 10.15 3.63 13.10
N ASP A 335 10.80 4.33 14.03
CA ASP A 335 10.62 4.10 15.47
C ASP A 335 9.18 4.40 15.92
N LYS A 336 8.57 5.47 15.40
CA LYS A 336 7.14 5.77 15.62
C LYS A 336 6.22 4.68 15.05
N LEU A 337 6.52 4.13 13.87
CA LEU A 337 5.75 3.01 13.30
C LEU A 337 5.91 1.70 14.10
N LEU A 338 7.11 1.39 14.61
CA LEU A 338 7.32 0.23 15.49
C LEU A 338 6.63 0.40 16.86
N HIS A 339 6.60 1.63 17.40
CA HIS A 339 5.83 1.94 18.60
C HIS A 339 4.31 1.82 18.35
N TYR A 340 3.82 2.34 17.21
CA TYR A 340 2.42 2.19 16.79
C TYR A 340 2.06 0.70 16.59
N PHE A 341 2.93 -0.10 15.99
CA PHE A 341 2.77 -1.55 15.90
C PHE A 341 2.59 -2.17 17.29
N HIS A 342 3.53 -1.91 18.21
CA HIS A 342 3.52 -2.43 19.58
C HIS A 342 2.27 -2.05 20.39
N VAL A 343 1.78 -0.81 20.26
CA VAL A 343 0.69 -0.27 21.09
C VAL A 343 -0.69 -0.45 20.47
N ILE A 344 -0.83 -0.29 19.14
CA ILE A 344 -2.14 -0.22 18.46
C ILE A 344 -2.42 -1.44 17.59
N VAL A 345 -1.43 -1.93 16.83
CA VAL A 345 -1.65 -3.05 15.89
C VAL A 345 -1.67 -4.39 16.63
N VAL A 346 -0.69 -4.67 17.49
CA VAL A 346 -0.57 -5.96 18.19
C VAL A 346 -1.83 -6.37 18.99
N PRO A 347 -2.55 -5.47 19.70
CA PRO A 347 -3.85 -5.82 20.32
C PRO A 347 -4.95 -6.24 19.34
N ARG A 348 -4.80 -6.01 18.04
CA ARG A 348 -5.73 -6.45 16.98
C ARG A 348 -5.38 -7.80 16.37
N LEU A 349 -4.24 -8.37 16.74
CA LEU A 349 -3.75 -9.68 16.27
C LEU A 349 -4.07 -10.80 17.29
N THR A 350 -4.90 -10.54 18.31
CA THR A 350 -5.20 -11.52 19.38
C THR A 350 -6.56 -11.25 20.04
N TRP A 351 -7.27 -12.31 20.39
CA TRP A 351 -8.56 -12.26 21.09
C TRP A 351 -8.51 -11.54 22.45
N LEU A 352 -7.39 -11.67 23.15
CA LEU A 352 -7.08 -10.97 24.38
C LEU A 352 -5.61 -10.55 24.34
N ASP A 353 -5.34 -9.26 24.51
CA ASP A 353 -3.98 -8.78 24.55
C ASP A 353 -3.37 -8.91 25.95
N SER A 354 -2.08 -9.24 26.02
CA SER A 354 -1.39 -9.49 27.28
C SER A 354 0.04 -8.95 27.28
N VAL A 355 0.62 -8.79 28.48
CA VAL A 355 2.01 -8.33 28.64
C VAL A 355 3.01 -9.32 28.01
N ASP A 356 2.65 -10.60 27.95
CA ASP A 356 3.47 -11.68 27.39
C ASP A 356 3.17 -11.97 25.90
N ASN A 357 2.45 -11.09 25.20
CA ASN A 357 2.09 -11.26 23.78
C ASN A 357 3.32 -11.58 22.90
N PRO A 358 3.34 -12.72 22.18
CA PRO A 358 4.50 -13.15 21.38
C PRO A 358 4.95 -12.16 20.30
N TRP A 359 4.02 -11.39 19.72
CA TRP A 359 4.37 -10.34 18.75
C TRP A 359 5.29 -9.27 19.36
N ARG A 360 5.09 -8.90 20.63
CA ARG A 360 5.98 -7.99 21.37
C ARG A 360 7.22 -8.69 21.90
N LYS A 361 7.03 -9.84 22.57
CA LYS A 361 8.07 -10.47 23.39
C LYS A 361 9.11 -11.24 22.58
N ALA A 362 8.73 -11.74 21.41
CA ALA A 362 9.56 -12.65 20.61
C ALA A 362 9.73 -12.23 19.14
N ILE A 363 8.69 -11.68 18.48
CA ILE A 363 8.81 -11.23 17.08
C ILE A 363 9.49 -9.86 16.98
N LEU A 364 9.03 -8.85 17.72
CA LEU A 364 9.56 -7.48 17.63
C LEU A 364 11.09 -7.38 17.84
N PRO A 365 11.74 -8.10 18.78
CA PRO A 365 13.21 -8.08 18.92
C PRO A 365 13.98 -8.64 17.72
N LEU A 366 13.34 -9.46 16.87
CA LEU A 366 13.98 -10.01 15.67
C LEU A 366 14.04 -9.00 14.51
N THR A 367 13.34 -7.86 14.60
CA THR A 367 13.47 -6.76 13.61
C THR A 367 14.89 -6.19 13.56
N CYS A 368 15.63 -6.21 14.67
CA CYS A 368 17.04 -5.83 14.72
C CYS A 368 17.95 -6.83 13.97
N ARG A 369 17.48 -8.05 13.68
CA ARG A 369 18.24 -9.14 13.05
C ARG A 369 17.77 -9.48 11.63
N SER A 370 16.59 -9.00 11.22
CA SER A 370 16.02 -9.26 9.89
C SER A 370 15.42 -8.02 9.26
N VAL A 371 15.97 -7.65 8.09
CA VAL A 371 15.48 -6.54 7.27
C VAL A 371 14.08 -6.82 6.72
N SER A 372 13.78 -8.06 6.30
CA SER A 372 12.45 -8.40 5.75
C SER A 372 11.36 -8.24 6.82
N LEU A 373 11.58 -8.81 8.01
CA LEU A 373 10.63 -8.73 9.11
C LEU A 373 10.44 -7.29 9.58
N ARG A 374 11.53 -6.52 9.73
CA ARG A 374 11.45 -5.11 10.11
C ARG A 374 10.64 -4.29 9.11
N LEU A 375 10.90 -4.45 7.81
CA LEU A 375 10.14 -3.76 6.77
C LEU A 375 8.66 -4.19 6.78
N SER A 376 8.36 -5.47 7.04
CA SER A 376 6.98 -5.96 7.09
C SER A 376 6.18 -5.40 8.26
N LEU A 377 6.75 -5.34 9.47
CA LEU A 377 6.06 -4.75 10.62
C LEU A 377 5.87 -3.23 10.46
N LEU A 378 6.85 -2.55 9.85
CA LEU A 378 6.72 -1.15 9.47
C LEU A 378 5.61 -0.95 8.41
N SER A 379 5.52 -1.84 7.42
CA SER A 379 4.54 -1.77 6.35
C SER A 379 3.12 -2.00 6.86
N LEU A 380 2.91 -3.07 7.63
CA LEU A 380 1.66 -3.37 8.34
C LEU A 380 1.23 -2.21 9.26
N ALA A 381 2.16 -1.62 10.01
CA ALA A 381 1.88 -0.44 10.85
C ALA A 381 1.48 0.78 10.02
N ALA A 382 2.15 1.05 8.89
CA ALA A 382 1.82 2.15 7.99
C ALA A 382 0.49 1.92 7.25
N ALA A 383 0.18 0.68 6.85
CA ALA A 383 -1.10 0.31 6.26
C ALA A 383 -2.24 0.55 7.26
N HIS A 384 -2.15 0.02 8.48
CA HIS A 384 -3.13 0.21 9.54
C HIS A 384 -3.32 1.69 9.88
N LEU A 385 -2.24 2.43 10.13
CA LEU A 385 -2.27 3.87 10.39
C LEU A 385 -2.90 4.66 9.22
N SER A 386 -2.76 4.19 7.97
CA SER A 386 -3.38 4.85 6.82
C SER A 386 -4.88 4.64 6.68
N VAL A 387 -5.45 3.57 7.27
CA VAL A 387 -6.88 3.23 7.15
C VAL A 387 -7.70 3.55 8.41
N THR A 388 -7.11 3.50 9.62
CA THR A 388 -7.83 3.80 10.87
C THR A 388 -7.68 5.25 11.34
N SER A 389 -6.84 6.06 10.71
CA SER A 389 -6.71 7.49 11.01
C SER A 389 -7.77 8.34 10.32
N ALA A 390 -8.09 9.49 10.90
CA ALA A 390 -9.06 10.44 10.33
C ALA A 390 -8.70 10.80 8.86
N PRO A 391 -9.66 10.75 7.91
CA PRO A 391 -9.42 11.05 6.51
C PRO A 391 -8.77 12.41 6.30
N GLY A 392 -7.71 12.44 5.48
CA GLY A 392 -6.95 13.67 5.19
C GLY A 392 -5.96 14.12 6.29
N SER A 393 -5.91 13.44 7.44
CA SER A 393 -4.91 13.75 8.48
C SER A 393 -3.47 13.56 7.97
N ALA A 394 -2.54 14.39 8.46
CA ALA A 394 -1.13 14.32 8.06
C ALA A 394 -0.50 12.95 8.36
N GLN A 395 -0.92 12.29 9.44
CA GLN A 395 -0.48 10.94 9.79
C GLN A 395 -0.92 9.91 8.74
N ALA A 396 -2.21 9.90 8.38
CA ALA A 396 -2.75 9.04 7.33
C ALA A 396 -2.06 9.28 5.98
N LEU A 397 -1.83 10.54 5.60
CA LEU A 397 -1.20 10.90 4.31
C LEU A 397 0.26 10.44 4.22
N VAL A 398 1.04 10.54 5.30
CA VAL A 398 2.41 10.03 5.35
C VAL A 398 2.41 8.49 5.35
N ALA A 399 1.57 7.86 6.17
CA ALA A 399 1.47 6.41 6.26
C ALA A 399 1.04 5.76 4.92
N ARG A 400 0.05 6.36 4.23
CA ARG A 400 -0.43 5.94 2.90
C ARG A 400 0.64 6.02 1.82
N ARG A 401 1.61 6.93 1.94
CA ARG A 401 2.78 7.03 1.05
C ARG A 401 3.91 6.07 1.43
N ALA A 402 4.04 5.74 2.71
CA ALA A 402 5.10 4.87 3.22
C ALA A 402 4.82 3.38 2.96
N TYR A 403 3.59 2.89 3.21
CA TYR A 403 3.30 1.46 3.16
C TYR A 403 3.67 0.79 1.81
N PRO A 404 3.41 1.36 0.61
CA PRO A 404 3.71 0.66 -0.64
C PRO A 404 5.23 0.47 -0.86
N VAL A 405 6.03 1.42 -0.36
CA VAL A 405 7.49 1.37 -0.42
C VAL A 405 8.03 0.33 0.56
N LEU A 406 7.49 0.29 1.78
CA LEU A 406 7.84 -0.67 2.81
C LEU A 406 7.43 -2.10 2.39
N ARG A 407 6.23 -2.29 1.82
CA ARG A 407 5.74 -3.55 1.27
C ARG A 407 6.62 -4.07 0.14
N ASN A 408 6.95 -3.22 -0.83
CA ASN A 408 7.84 -3.60 -1.94
C ASN A 408 9.25 -3.96 -1.45
N GLY A 409 9.81 -3.21 -0.50
CA GLY A 409 11.08 -3.55 0.15
C GLY A 409 11.01 -4.87 0.95
N THR A 410 9.88 -5.13 1.61
CA THR A 410 9.60 -6.39 2.31
C THR A 410 9.61 -7.57 1.35
N LEU A 411 8.87 -7.48 0.23
CA LEU A 411 8.79 -8.55 -0.77
C LEU A 411 10.17 -8.85 -1.40
N GLN A 412 10.96 -7.83 -1.69
CA GLN A 412 12.34 -8.01 -2.19
C GLN A 412 13.24 -8.69 -1.15
N ALA A 413 13.23 -8.22 0.10
CA ALA A 413 14.05 -8.80 1.17
C ALA A 413 13.61 -10.22 1.56
N LEU A 414 12.30 -10.49 1.55
CA LEU A 414 11.72 -11.81 1.82
C LEU A 414 12.07 -12.82 0.74
N ASN A 415 11.98 -12.44 -0.54
CA ASN A 415 12.38 -13.32 -1.65
C ASN A 415 13.88 -13.66 -1.57
N GLN A 416 14.74 -12.69 -1.23
CA GLN A 416 16.15 -12.95 -0.95
C GLN A 416 16.36 -13.89 0.25
N ALA A 417 15.58 -13.75 1.33
CA ALA A 417 15.67 -14.62 2.51
C ALA A 417 15.26 -16.06 2.18
N ILE A 418 14.13 -16.26 1.49
CA ILE A 418 13.66 -17.58 1.02
C ILE A 418 14.71 -18.22 0.09
N SER A 419 15.22 -17.46 -0.88
CA SER A 419 16.24 -17.95 -1.82
C SER A 419 17.51 -18.42 -1.12
N ARG A 420 17.96 -17.71 -0.06
CA ARG A 420 19.11 -18.10 0.76
C ARG A 420 18.84 -19.36 1.57
N GLU A 421 17.71 -19.43 2.28
CA GLU A 421 17.35 -20.58 3.13
C GLU A 421 17.24 -21.87 2.30
N VAL A 422 16.58 -21.81 1.14
CA VAL A 422 16.45 -22.94 0.21
C VAL A 422 17.81 -23.35 -0.39
N SER A 423 18.68 -22.39 -0.71
CA SER A 423 20.00 -22.66 -1.31
C SER A 423 21.05 -23.17 -0.33
N GLN A 424 20.93 -22.87 0.97
CA GLN A 424 21.97 -23.18 1.97
C GLN A 424 21.78 -24.55 2.64
N ARG A 425 20.54 -24.97 2.92
CA ARG A 425 20.27 -26.27 3.59
C ARG A 425 20.87 -27.52 2.92
N PRO A 426 20.99 -27.63 1.57
CA PRO A 426 21.60 -28.81 0.94
C PRO A 426 23.06 -29.13 1.31
N ARG A 427 23.76 -28.23 2.02
CA ARG A 427 25.17 -28.42 2.42
C ARG A 427 25.39 -28.79 3.89
N MET A 428 24.37 -28.73 4.75
CA MET A 428 24.56 -28.78 6.21
C MET A 428 24.32 -30.17 6.81
N ASN A 429 25.00 -31.19 6.28
CA ASN A 429 24.96 -32.58 6.80
C ASN A 429 25.98 -32.85 7.93
N THR A 430 26.70 -31.83 8.41
CA THR A 430 27.75 -31.96 9.43
C THR A 430 27.72 -30.80 10.43
N VAL A 431 27.96 -31.13 11.70
CA VAL A 431 28.04 -30.25 12.88
C VAL A 431 26.68 -29.74 13.40
N GLU A 432 26.48 -29.91 14.70
CA GLU A 432 25.29 -29.47 15.44
C GLU A 432 25.30 -27.95 15.65
N GLY A 433 24.19 -27.27 15.34
CA GLY A 433 24.07 -25.83 15.56
C GLY A 433 22.69 -25.29 15.19
N GLY A 434 21.94 -24.74 16.17
CA GLY A 434 20.52 -24.41 16.06
C GLY A 434 20.11 -23.22 15.17
N GLY A 435 20.88 -22.88 14.13
CA GLY A 435 20.63 -21.70 13.29
C GLY A 435 19.37 -21.78 12.42
N GLY A 436 19.14 -22.91 11.75
CA GLY A 436 18.14 -23.03 10.68
C GLY A 436 16.67 -22.84 11.10
N SER A 437 16.31 -23.14 12.36
CA SER A 437 14.93 -22.92 12.84
C SER A 437 14.59 -21.43 13.01
N SER A 438 15.61 -20.57 13.21
CA SER A 438 15.41 -19.13 13.42
C SER A 438 15.14 -18.40 12.10
N ALA A 439 15.90 -18.73 11.04
CA ALA A 439 15.75 -18.10 9.72
C ALA A 439 14.38 -18.39 9.08
N LEU A 440 13.94 -19.64 9.11
CA LEU A 440 12.60 -20.02 8.64
C LEU A 440 11.48 -19.32 9.42
N THR A 441 11.58 -19.26 10.75
CA THR A 441 10.56 -18.61 11.59
C THR A 441 10.46 -17.11 11.32
N ILE A 442 11.58 -16.46 10.99
CA ILE A 442 11.62 -15.07 10.52
C ILE A 442 10.95 -14.92 9.15
N ILE A 443 11.17 -15.86 8.22
CA ILE A 443 10.53 -15.88 6.89
C ILE A 443 9.01 -16.02 7.04
N LEU A 444 8.54 -16.99 7.83
CA LEU A 444 7.12 -17.21 8.09
C LEU A 444 6.49 -16.01 8.80
N ALA A 445 7.15 -15.43 9.82
CA ALA A 445 6.64 -14.24 10.52
C ALA A 445 6.54 -13.02 9.60
N THR A 446 7.47 -12.87 8.65
CA THR A 446 7.40 -11.83 7.61
C THR A 446 6.18 -12.07 6.70
N ALA A 447 5.94 -13.30 6.26
CA ALA A 447 4.82 -13.62 5.38
C ALA A 447 3.45 -13.56 6.10
N VAL A 448 3.36 -13.93 7.37
CA VAL A 448 2.15 -13.74 8.21
C VAL A 448 1.85 -12.25 8.42
N ALA A 449 2.86 -11.42 8.65
CA ALA A 449 2.66 -9.97 8.72
C ALA A 449 2.19 -9.36 7.39
N LEU A 450 2.60 -9.91 6.24
CA LEU A 450 2.02 -9.57 4.93
C LEU A 450 0.57 -10.06 4.78
N CYS A 451 0.20 -11.25 5.27
CA CYS A 451 -1.20 -11.67 5.29
C CYS A 451 -2.09 -10.67 6.07
N TYR A 452 -1.64 -10.23 7.25
CA TYR A 452 -2.32 -9.17 8.01
C TYR A 452 -2.35 -7.83 7.28
N GLU A 453 -1.33 -7.47 6.50
CA GLU A 453 -1.30 -6.22 5.73
C GLU A 453 -2.34 -6.23 4.59
N GLU A 454 -2.47 -7.35 3.86
CA GLU A 454 -3.44 -7.47 2.77
C GLU A 454 -4.90 -7.39 3.24
N MET A 455 -5.21 -7.80 4.47
CA MET A 455 -6.55 -7.68 5.06
C MET A 455 -7.00 -6.22 5.24
N LEU A 456 -6.05 -5.28 5.27
CA LEU A 456 -6.28 -3.84 5.40
C LEU A 456 -6.44 -3.16 4.04
N ILE A 457 -6.19 -3.88 2.94
CA ILE A 457 -6.29 -3.38 1.57
C ILE A 457 -7.66 -3.79 0.99
N PRO A 458 -8.53 -2.82 0.62
CA PRO A 458 -9.82 -3.11 0.00
C PRO A 458 -9.69 -4.04 -1.21
N GLU A 459 -10.54 -5.06 -1.25
CA GLU A 459 -10.67 -6.03 -2.36
C GLU A 459 -9.38 -6.84 -2.67
N SER A 460 -8.37 -6.85 -1.78
CA SER A 460 -7.17 -7.68 -1.99
C SER A 460 -7.41 -9.17 -1.74
N THR A 461 -6.91 -9.98 -2.66
CA THR A 461 -6.82 -11.44 -2.54
C THR A 461 -5.38 -11.96 -2.44
N ASN A 462 -4.37 -11.07 -2.39
CA ASN A 462 -2.95 -11.47 -2.38
C ASN A 462 -2.53 -12.21 -1.09
N TRP A 463 -3.31 -12.08 -0.01
CA TRP A 463 -3.14 -12.87 1.22
C TRP A 463 -3.07 -14.38 0.91
N ASN A 464 -3.78 -14.84 -0.12
CA ASN A 464 -3.79 -16.24 -0.55
C ASN A 464 -2.39 -16.67 -1.06
N VAL A 465 -1.69 -15.80 -1.78
CA VAL A 465 -0.32 -16.05 -2.26
C VAL A 465 0.68 -16.09 -1.09
N HIS A 466 0.53 -15.19 -0.12
CA HIS A 466 1.36 -15.18 1.09
C HIS A 466 1.11 -16.40 1.98
N LEU A 467 -0.15 -16.81 2.14
CA LEU A 467 -0.55 -17.99 2.90
C LEU A 467 -0.08 -19.30 2.24
N GLN A 468 -0.21 -19.42 0.92
CA GLN A 468 0.34 -20.55 0.15
C GLN A 468 1.88 -20.62 0.27
N ALA A 469 2.57 -19.48 0.27
CA ALA A 469 4.02 -19.44 0.49
C ALA A 469 4.40 -19.88 1.91
N CYS A 470 3.67 -19.46 2.94
CA CYS A 470 3.81 -19.98 4.30
C CYS A 470 3.65 -21.51 4.33
N ARG A 471 2.57 -22.02 3.74
CA ARG A 471 2.26 -23.45 3.74
C ARG A 471 3.33 -24.28 3.04
N ALA A 472 3.78 -23.87 1.85
CA ALA A 472 4.85 -24.54 1.13
C ALA A 472 6.17 -24.56 1.93
N MET A 473 6.53 -23.47 2.61
CA MET A 473 7.73 -23.40 3.45
C MET A 473 7.62 -24.27 4.72
N ILE A 474 6.42 -24.41 5.30
CA ILE A 474 6.16 -25.31 6.42
C ILE A 474 6.29 -26.78 5.99
N GLU A 475 5.65 -27.18 4.89
CA GLU A 475 5.68 -28.56 4.38
C GLU A 475 7.07 -28.97 3.88
N TRP A 476 7.80 -28.05 3.25
CA TRP A 476 9.23 -28.19 2.96
C TRP A 476 10.01 -28.45 4.27
N ASN A 477 9.86 -27.62 5.29
CA ASN A 477 10.57 -27.82 6.55
C ASN A 477 10.20 -29.13 7.27
N GLN A 478 8.94 -29.58 7.20
CA GLN A 478 8.51 -30.86 7.80
C GLN A 478 9.13 -32.07 7.08
N SER A 479 9.16 -32.06 5.74
CA SER A 479 9.70 -33.17 4.94
C SER A 479 11.21 -33.37 5.15
N TRP A 480 12.00 -32.29 5.18
CA TRP A 480 13.45 -32.37 5.44
C TRP A 480 13.79 -32.80 6.88
N ASN A 481 12.99 -32.44 7.88
CA ASN A 481 13.25 -32.80 9.29
C ASN A 481 12.73 -34.19 9.71
N ARG A 482 12.29 -35.04 8.77
CA ARG A 482 11.70 -36.38 9.03
C ARG A 482 10.62 -36.38 10.13
N GLY A 483 9.77 -35.35 10.15
CA GLY A 483 8.69 -35.22 11.15
C GLY A 483 9.14 -34.85 12.58
N ARG A 484 10.43 -34.57 12.81
CA ARG A 484 10.93 -34.06 14.10
C ARG A 484 10.47 -32.60 14.26
N GLN A 485 9.34 -32.38 14.94
CA GLN A 485 8.81 -31.04 15.21
C GLN A 485 9.85 -30.18 15.93
N SER A 486 9.94 -28.90 15.55
CA SER A 486 10.72 -27.92 16.31
C SER A 486 10.00 -27.64 17.63
N ASN A 487 10.69 -27.89 18.76
CA ASN A 487 10.15 -27.61 20.09
C ASN A 487 10.13 -26.10 20.42
N ASP A 488 10.77 -25.26 19.60
CA ASP A 488 10.79 -23.82 19.76
C ASP A 488 9.37 -23.23 19.84
N ALA A 489 9.13 -22.46 20.90
CA ALA A 489 7.85 -21.81 21.13
C ALA A 489 7.52 -20.76 20.08
N LEU A 490 8.52 -20.08 19.50
CA LEU A 490 8.29 -19.07 18.47
C LEU A 490 7.93 -19.70 17.13
N SER A 491 8.65 -20.75 16.73
CA SER A 491 8.32 -21.58 15.57
C SER A 491 6.87 -22.09 15.64
N ARG A 492 6.44 -22.60 16.82
CA ARG A 492 5.05 -23.06 17.03
C ARG A 492 4.04 -21.92 16.97
N PHE A 493 4.34 -20.77 17.59
CA PHE A 493 3.48 -19.59 17.53
C PHE A 493 3.23 -19.14 16.08
N VAL A 494 4.29 -18.96 15.28
CA VAL A 494 4.14 -18.48 13.90
C VAL A 494 3.43 -19.49 13.00
N VAL A 495 3.59 -20.80 13.24
CA VAL A 495 2.81 -21.83 12.52
C VAL A 495 1.32 -21.78 12.93
N LYS A 496 0.99 -21.56 14.21
CA LYS A 496 -0.40 -21.38 14.65
C LYS A 496 -1.07 -20.20 13.93
N GLU A 497 -0.43 -19.04 13.82
CA GLU A 497 -1.03 -17.89 13.13
C GLU A 497 -1.35 -18.23 11.64
N VAL A 498 -0.51 -19.05 10.99
CA VAL A 498 -0.79 -19.59 9.64
C VAL A 498 -1.98 -20.54 9.64
N GLU A 499 -2.10 -21.43 10.63
CA GLU A 499 -3.23 -22.34 10.77
C GLU A 499 -4.55 -21.57 11.03
N ASP A 500 -4.57 -20.52 11.85
CA ASP A 500 -5.74 -19.66 12.04
C ASP A 500 -6.18 -18.99 10.72
N PHE A 501 -5.23 -18.43 9.95
CA PHE A 501 -5.49 -17.87 8.63
C PHE A 501 -6.12 -18.88 7.66
N GLU A 502 -5.67 -20.14 7.68
CA GLU A 502 -6.29 -21.21 6.91
C GLU A 502 -7.72 -21.51 7.40
N ILE A 503 -7.97 -21.53 8.72
CA ILE A 503 -9.30 -21.82 9.28
C ILE A 503 -10.33 -20.75 8.88
N PHE A 504 -9.98 -19.46 9.05
CA PHE A 504 -10.85 -18.32 8.70
C PHE A 504 -11.21 -18.27 7.21
N MET A 505 -10.29 -18.70 6.34
CA MET A 505 -10.54 -18.84 4.90
C MET A 505 -11.36 -20.10 4.58
N ASN A 506 -11.03 -21.27 5.17
CA ASN A 506 -11.72 -22.54 4.91
C ASN A 506 -13.21 -22.51 5.31
N LEU A 507 -13.57 -21.74 6.34
CA LEU A 507 -14.96 -21.52 6.76
C LEU A 507 -15.87 -21.07 5.61
N VAL A 508 -15.39 -20.15 4.78
CA VAL A 508 -16.13 -19.54 3.66
C VAL A 508 -15.72 -20.08 2.28
N SER A 509 -14.60 -20.80 2.18
CA SER A 509 -14.20 -21.49 0.94
C SER A 509 -14.93 -22.81 0.76
N PHE A 510 -15.36 -23.08 -0.48
CA PHE A 510 -16.02 -24.31 -0.91
C PHE A 510 -15.23 -25.08 -1.99
N SER A 511 -14.03 -24.61 -2.33
CA SER A 511 -13.34 -24.99 -3.55
C SER A 511 -12.76 -26.41 -3.52
N ARG A 512 -13.19 -27.24 -4.47
CA ARG A 512 -12.80 -28.66 -4.60
C ARG A 512 -11.31 -28.92 -4.87
N GLN A 513 -10.51 -27.88 -5.13
CA GLN A 513 -9.08 -27.99 -5.44
C GLN A 513 -8.15 -27.74 -4.25
N GLN A 514 -8.68 -27.36 -3.09
CA GLN A 514 -7.82 -27.13 -1.92
C GLN A 514 -7.30 -28.47 -1.36
N PRO A 515 -5.98 -28.58 -1.05
CA PRO A 515 -5.47 -29.75 -0.35
C PRO A 515 -6.18 -29.89 0.98
N ARG A 516 -6.70 -31.08 1.30
CA ARG A 516 -7.31 -31.35 2.62
C ARG A 516 -6.33 -30.97 3.72
N THR A 517 -6.61 -29.86 4.40
CA THR A 517 -5.86 -29.44 5.60
C THR A 517 -5.97 -30.57 6.61
N LYS A 518 -4.83 -31.23 6.88
CA LYS A 518 -4.74 -32.22 7.94
C LYS A 518 -5.20 -31.53 9.23
N CYS A 519 -6.03 -32.23 10.01
CA CYS A 519 -6.55 -31.75 11.29
C CYS A 519 -5.41 -31.11 12.11
N PRO A 520 -5.63 -29.93 12.75
CA PRO A 520 -4.58 -29.17 13.43
C PRO A 520 -3.70 -30.05 14.33
N LEU A 521 -2.39 -29.78 14.36
CA LEU A 521 -1.37 -30.64 14.98
C LEU A 521 -1.55 -30.75 16.51
N GLN A 522 -2.43 -31.65 16.94
CA GLN A 522 -2.76 -32.02 18.33
C GLN A 522 -2.43 -30.91 19.35
N SER A 523 -3.26 -29.87 19.36
CA SER A 523 -3.16 -28.71 20.26
C SER A 523 -2.92 -29.16 21.71
N ARG A 524 -1.99 -28.52 22.41
CA ARG A 524 -1.72 -28.88 23.81
C ARG A 524 -2.83 -28.36 24.72
N PRO A 525 -3.01 -28.92 25.93
CA PRO A 525 -3.98 -28.42 26.92
C PRO A 525 -3.78 -26.95 27.35
N GLU A 526 -2.67 -26.33 26.94
CA GLU A 526 -2.27 -24.95 27.27
C GLU A 526 -2.95 -23.90 26.36
N ASP A 527 -3.38 -24.28 25.15
CA ASP A 527 -3.88 -23.37 24.09
C ASP A 527 -5.33 -22.87 24.34
N ARG A 528 -5.66 -22.59 25.60
CA ARG A 528 -7.04 -22.47 26.12
C ARG A 528 -7.89 -21.32 25.58
N LEU A 529 -7.27 -20.31 24.97
CA LEU A 529 -7.97 -19.19 24.32
C LEU A 529 -8.50 -19.54 22.92
N TRP A 530 -8.04 -20.63 22.30
CA TRP A 530 -8.27 -20.91 20.88
C TRP A 530 -9.26 -22.06 20.62
N ALA A 531 -9.91 -22.55 21.68
CA ALA A 531 -10.86 -23.67 21.63
C ALA A 531 -12.04 -23.42 20.67
N PHE A 532 -12.43 -22.15 20.47
CA PHE A 532 -13.46 -21.75 19.50
C PHE A 532 -12.97 -21.85 18.05
N THR A 533 -11.78 -21.36 17.72
CA THR A 533 -11.21 -21.48 16.36
C THR A 533 -11.03 -22.94 15.95
N ILE A 534 -10.55 -23.78 16.87
CA ILE A 534 -10.42 -25.24 16.67
C ILE A 534 -11.79 -25.87 16.39
N LEU A 535 -12.82 -25.56 17.18
CA LEU A 535 -14.18 -26.08 16.95
C LEU A 535 -14.76 -25.63 15.60
N ILE A 536 -14.58 -24.36 15.21
CA ILE A 536 -15.02 -23.86 13.89
C ILE A 536 -14.33 -24.65 12.77
N SER A 537 -13.02 -24.89 12.87
CA SER A 537 -12.28 -25.71 11.91
C SER A 537 -12.81 -27.14 11.82
N GLU A 538 -13.09 -27.79 12.95
CA GLU A 538 -13.58 -29.16 12.98
C GLU A 538 -15.01 -29.29 12.43
N ILE A 539 -15.91 -28.36 12.81
CA ILE A 539 -17.29 -28.31 12.30
C ILE A 539 -17.27 -28.13 10.78
N THR A 540 -16.44 -27.21 10.27
CA THR A 540 -16.22 -27.01 8.83
C THR A 540 -15.73 -28.29 8.16
N ALA A 541 -14.72 -28.95 8.72
CA ALA A 541 -14.15 -30.18 8.14
C ALA A 541 -15.16 -31.33 8.07
N VAL A 542 -16.03 -31.48 9.08
CA VAL A 542 -17.08 -32.50 9.09
C VAL A 542 -18.21 -32.17 8.10
N GLU A 543 -18.61 -30.91 7.96
CA GLU A 543 -19.58 -30.49 6.92
C GLU A 543 -19.05 -30.81 5.52
N ARG A 544 -17.82 -30.39 5.21
CA ARG A 544 -17.21 -30.59 3.89
C ARG A 544 -17.06 -32.09 3.58
N SER A 545 -16.62 -32.89 4.56
CA SER A 545 -16.50 -34.36 4.43
C SER A 545 -17.86 -35.06 4.29
N ASN A 546 -18.88 -34.64 5.03
CA ASN A 546 -20.22 -35.23 4.93
C ASN A 546 -20.84 -34.94 3.56
N TYR A 547 -20.67 -33.72 3.04
CA TYR A 547 -21.13 -33.34 1.71
C TYR A 547 -20.40 -34.11 0.60
N GLU A 548 -19.08 -34.31 0.71
CA GLU A 548 -18.32 -35.13 -0.26
C GLU A 548 -18.81 -36.59 -0.34
N LEU A 549 -19.25 -37.16 0.78
CA LEU A 549 -19.67 -38.57 0.87
C LEU A 549 -21.16 -38.80 0.56
N HIS A 550 -22.04 -37.89 0.99
CA HIS A 550 -23.50 -38.09 0.98
C HIS A 550 -24.29 -36.98 0.26
N GLY A 551 -23.61 -35.92 -0.19
CA GLY A 551 -24.25 -34.71 -0.71
C GLY A 551 -25.14 -34.02 0.34
N GLU A 552 -26.11 -33.25 -0.14
CA GLU A 552 -26.92 -32.36 0.72
C GLU A 552 -27.97 -33.06 1.61
N ARG A 553 -28.03 -34.39 1.63
CA ARG A 553 -29.16 -35.15 2.20
C ARG A 553 -28.92 -35.75 3.59
N HIS A 554 -27.72 -35.57 4.17
CA HIS A 554 -27.33 -36.26 5.40
C HIS A 554 -26.79 -35.30 6.47
N GLY A 555 -27.68 -34.89 7.38
CA GLY A 555 -27.33 -34.25 8.65
C GLY A 555 -27.17 -35.29 9.76
N LEU A 556 -26.40 -34.96 10.80
CA LEU A 556 -26.08 -35.85 11.91
C LEU A 556 -27.32 -36.17 12.78
N GLY A 557 -27.25 -37.30 13.49
CA GLY A 557 -28.29 -37.70 14.44
C GLY A 557 -28.33 -36.82 15.69
N GLU A 558 -29.48 -36.77 16.35
CA GLU A 558 -29.70 -35.94 17.56
C GLU A 558 -28.70 -36.27 18.69
N HIS A 559 -28.25 -37.53 18.79
CA HIS A 559 -27.22 -37.96 19.72
C HIS A 559 -25.85 -37.30 19.43
N GLU A 560 -25.46 -37.24 18.15
CA GLU A 560 -24.20 -36.67 17.69
C GLU A 560 -24.21 -35.15 17.79
N MET A 561 -25.32 -34.50 17.43
CA MET A 561 -25.55 -33.08 17.71
C MET A 561 -25.48 -32.77 19.21
N GLY A 562 -25.98 -33.69 20.05
CA GLY A 562 -25.82 -33.65 21.51
C GLY A 562 -24.37 -33.74 22.00
N ILE A 563 -23.47 -34.41 21.25
CA ILE A 563 -22.03 -34.40 21.51
C ILE A 563 -21.42 -33.05 21.11
N TRP A 564 -21.72 -32.56 19.91
CA TRP A 564 -21.21 -31.28 19.42
C TRP A 564 -21.57 -30.10 20.33
N ARG A 565 -22.85 -29.97 20.72
CA ARG A 565 -23.29 -28.90 21.64
C ARG A 565 -22.58 -28.95 23.00
N LYS A 566 -22.29 -30.14 23.54
CA LYS A 566 -21.48 -30.31 24.76
C LYS A 566 -20.03 -29.86 24.58
N ARG A 567 -19.42 -30.08 23.40
CA ARG A 567 -18.05 -29.60 23.11
C ARG A 567 -17.99 -28.07 23.02
N VAL A 568 -19.00 -27.44 22.42
CA VAL A 568 -19.14 -25.97 22.38
C VAL A 568 -19.33 -25.40 23.79
N GLU A 569 -20.16 -26.03 24.62
CA GLU A 569 -20.35 -25.66 26.03
C GLU A 569 -19.06 -25.85 26.88
N GLN A 570 -18.28 -26.90 26.62
CA GLN A 570 -16.99 -27.15 27.27
C GLN A 570 -15.96 -26.06 26.90
N ALA A 571 -15.86 -25.69 25.62
CA ALA A 571 -14.98 -24.63 25.15
C ALA A 571 -15.36 -23.26 25.76
N TYR A 572 -16.65 -22.94 25.85
CA TYR A 572 -17.14 -21.74 26.53
C TYR A 572 -16.75 -21.71 28.01
N LYS A 573 -16.98 -22.81 28.75
CA LYS A 573 -16.56 -22.91 30.17
C LYS A 573 -15.05 -22.75 30.35
N GLN A 574 -14.25 -23.33 29.46
CA GLN A 574 -12.78 -23.23 29.45
C GLN A 574 -12.29 -21.79 29.16
N LEU A 575 -12.95 -21.08 28.25
CA LEU A 575 -12.70 -19.66 27.98
C LEU A 575 -13.09 -18.75 29.15
N CYS A 576 -14.25 -18.96 29.77
CA CYS A 576 -14.67 -18.20 30.96
C CYS A 576 -13.72 -18.39 32.16
N VAL A 577 -13.22 -19.61 32.39
CA VAL A 577 -12.17 -19.85 33.41
C VAL A 577 -10.88 -19.12 33.06
N THR A 578 -10.51 -19.07 31.78
CA THR A 578 -9.32 -18.34 31.32
C THR A 578 -9.51 -16.82 31.52
N ALA A 579 -10.68 -16.27 31.21
CA ALA A 579 -11.06 -14.88 31.48
C ALA A 579 -10.97 -14.53 32.97
N ALA A 580 -11.48 -15.39 33.85
CA ALA A 580 -11.39 -15.20 35.30
C ALA A 580 -9.94 -15.25 35.82
N SER A 581 -9.07 -16.03 35.18
CA SER A 581 -7.63 -16.10 35.51
C SER A 581 -6.81 -14.91 35.00
N ALA A 582 -7.33 -14.13 34.04
CA ALA A 582 -6.69 -12.94 33.49
C ALA A 582 -6.85 -11.71 34.41
N SER A 583 -6.53 -11.89 35.70
CA SER A 583 -6.80 -10.97 36.82
C SER A 583 -6.00 -9.65 36.84
N ARG A 584 -5.52 -9.19 35.69
CA ARG A 584 -4.76 -7.94 35.51
C ARG A 584 -5.48 -6.90 34.65
N HIS A 585 -6.58 -7.25 34.01
CA HIS A 585 -7.43 -6.31 33.29
C HIS A 585 -8.44 -5.64 34.24
N ASP A 586 -8.83 -4.42 33.92
CA ASP A 586 -9.89 -3.70 34.62
C ASP A 586 -11.25 -4.40 34.45
N GLU A 587 -12.20 -4.07 35.32
CA GLU A 587 -13.50 -4.74 35.35
C GLU A 587 -14.32 -4.48 34.06
N ALA A 588 -14.18 -3.30 33.42
CA ALA A 588 -14.89 -3.02 32.18
C ALA A 588 -14.35 -3.89 31.03
N THR A 589 -13.03 -3.99 30.85
CA THR A 589 -12.43 -4.92 29.87
C THR A 589 -12.86 -6.37 30.13
N ARG A 590 -12.94 -6.81 31.39
CA ARG A 590 -13.40 -8.17 31.76
C ARG A 590 -14.88 -8.40 31.43
N ILE A 591 -15.75 -7.42 31.65
CA ILE A 591 -17.18 -7.48 31.28
C ILE A 591 -17.33 -7.60 29.76
N HIS A 592 -16.66 -6.74 28.98
CA HIS A 592 -16.73 -6.77 27.52
C HIS A 592 -16.14 -8.07 26.94
N PHE A 593 -15.05 -8.60 27.50
CA PHE A 593 -14.49 -9.89 27.09
C PHE A 593 -15.49 -11.04 27.33
N ASN A 594 -16.13 -11.10 28.51
CA ASN A 594 -17.14 -12.12 28.80
C ASN A 594 -18.35 -12.04 27.87
N ALA A 595 -18.82 -10.83 27.55
CA ALA A 595 -19.91 -10.62 26.59
C ALA A 595 -19.50 -11.04 25.15
N MET A 596 -18.27 -10.74 24.73
CA MET A 596 -17.73 -11.19 23.44
C MET A 596 -17.58 -12.72 23.36
N VAL A 597 -17.14 -13.38 24.43
CA VAL A 597 -17.05 -14.86 24.51
C VAL A 597 -18.45 -15.50 24.51
N LYS A 598 -19.44 -14.87 25.17
CA LYS A 598 -20.86 -15.28 25.10
C LYS A 598 -21.43 -15.15 23.68
N ALA A 599 -21.11 -14.08 22.96
CA ALA A 599 -21.53 -13.89 21.57
C ALA A 599 -20.95 -14.99 20.65
N HIS A 600 -19.66 -15.30 20.79
CA HIS A 600 -19.04 -16.41 20.06
C HIS A 600 -19.63 -17.77 20.39
N TYR A 601 -19.95 -18.04 21.66
CA TYR A 601 -20.62 -19.29 22.07
C TYR A 601 -21.95 -19.50 21.32
N TYR A 602 -22.83 -18.49 21.29
CA TYR A 602 -24.08 -18.60 20.54
C TYR A 602 -23.88 -18.62 19.02
N ALA A 603 -22.87 -17.92 18.48
CA ALA A 603 -22.54 -17.97 17.06
C ALA A 603 -22.09 -19.37 16.63
N ILE A 604 -21.28 -20.06 17.45
CA ILE A 604 -20.83 -21.43 17.18
C ILE A 604 -21.97 -22.44 17.37
N LEU A 605 -22.87 -22.23 18.34
CA LEU A 605 -24.11 -23.03 18.46
C LEU A 605 -25.03 -22.87 17.24
N ILE A 606 -25.16 -21.68 16.66
CA ILE A 606 -25.90 -21.49 15.41
C ILE A 606 -25.16 -22.16 14.26
N TYR A 607 -23.85 -21.93 14.13
CA TYR A 607 -23.05 -22.49 13.03
C TYR A 607 -23.05 -24.02 13.00
N VAL A 608 -22.96 -24.70 14.16
CA VAL A 608 -22.99 -26.17 14.18
C VAL A 608 -24.35 -26.74 13.79
N GLU A 609 -25.45 -26.06 14.11
CA GLU A 609 -26.79 -26.44 13.68
C GLU A 609 -27.01 -26.14 12.19
N GLN A 610 -26.47 -25.02 11.67
CA GLN A 610 -26.48 -24.71 10.22
C GLN A 610 -25.67 -25.74 9.40
N ALA A 611 -24.51 -26.16 9.92
CA ALA A 611 -23.55 -26.98 9.18
C ALA A 611 -23.80 -28.50 9.30
N LEU A 612 -24.25 -28.99 10.45
CA LEU A 612 -24.31 -30.42 10.74
C LEU A 612 -25.71 -30.98 11.01
N ALA A 613 -26.70 -30.16 11.37
CA ALA A 613 -28.03 -30.67 11.76
C ALA A 613 -28.98 -30.87 10.56
N PRO A 614 -29.94 -31.81 10.64
CA PRO A 614 -31.03 -31.89 9.68
C PRO A 614 -31.88 -30.61 9.72
N ARG A 615 -32.21 -30.01 8.56
CA ARG A 615 -32.89 -28.70 8.44
C ARG A 615 -34.06 -28.48 9.43
N ARG A 616 -34.96 -29.45 9.59
CA ARG A 616 -36.13 -29.43 10.49
C ARG A 616 -35.82 -29.40 12.01
N HIS A 617 -34.58 -29.67 12.38
CA HIS A 617 -34.07 -29.56 13.75
C HIS A 617 -33.29 -28.24 13.89
N ALA A 618 -32.42 -27.95 12.92
CA ALA A 618 -31.65 -26.71 12.83
C ALA A 618 -32.53 -25.46 13.03
N GLU A 619 -33.66 -25.36 12.32
CA GLU A 619 -34.61 -24.23 12.41
C GLU A 619 -35.03 -23.88 13.85
N ARG A 620 -35.29 -24.88 14.70
CA ARG A 620 -35.70 -24.64 16.10
C ARG A 620 -34.52 -24.30 17.00
N ALA A 621 -33.36 -24.92 16.78
CA ALA A 621 -32.15 -24.65 17.55
C ALA A 621 -31.55 -23.27 17.21
N ILE A 622 -31.57 -22.85 15.95
CA ILE A 622 -31.08 -21.55 15.49
C ILE A 622 -31.95 -20.42 16.05
N ASN A 623 -33.29 -20.51 15.93
CA ASN A 623 -34.21 -19.49 16.47
C ASN A 623 -34.03 -19.22 17.97
N LEU A 624 -33.73 -20.25 18.77
CA LEU A 624 -33.52 -20.13 20.22
C LEU A 624 -32.29 -19.26 20.56
N HIS A 625 -31.23 -19.37 19.78
CA HIS A 625 -29.94 -18.69 20.03
C HIS A 625 -29.81 -17.35 19.30
N LEU A 626 -30.43 -17.23 18.12
CA LEU A 626 -30.33 -16.05 17.25
C LEU A 626 -30.83 -14.76 17.92
N SER A 627 -31.92 -14.84 18.69
CA SER A 627 -32.50 -13.70 19.41
C SER A 627 -31.55 -13.15 20.49
N ILE A 628 -30.97 -14.05 21.29
CA ILE A 628 -29.98 -13.72 22.34
C ILE A 628 -28.74 -13.08 21.70
N LEU A 629 -28.20 -13.71 20.64
CA LEU A 629 -27.00 -13.25 19.97
C LEU A 629 -27.19 -11.88 19.29
N PHE A 630 -28.33 -11.66 18.62
CA PHE A 630 -28.65 -10.38 17.99
C PHE A 630 -28.72 -9.25 19.03
N GLN A 631 -29.30 -9.51 20.21
CA GLN A 631 -29.35 -8.53 21.30
C GLN A 631 -27.96 -8.25 21.91
N ASP A 632 -27.17 -9.28 22.21
CA ASP A 632 -25.82 -9.13 22.77
C ASP A 632 -24.90 -8.36 21.81
N LEU A 633 -24.92 -8.67 20.51
CA LEU A 633 -24.11 -7.98 19.50
C LEU A 633 -24.49 -6.51 19.33
N GLN A 634 -25.77 -6.15 19.44
CA GLN A 634 -26.18 -4.74 19.44
C GLN A 634 -25.63 -3.96 20.63
N GLY A 635 -25.32 -4.61 21.75
CA GLY A 635 -24.58 -4.00 22.86
C GLY A 635 -23.11 -3.83 22.52
N LEU A 636 -22.46 -4.91 22.10
CA LEU A 636 -21.02 -4.96 21.81
C LEU A 636 -20.56 -4.04 20.67
N VAL A 637 -21.39 -3.84 19.63
CA VAL A 637 -21.04 -2.95 18.50
C VAL A 637 -21.14 -1.46 18.88
N LYS A 638 -21.97 -1.11 19.88
CA LYS A 638 -22.15 0.27 20.35
C LYS A 638 -21.11 0.70 21.40
N ASP A 639 -20.21 -0.19 21.80
CA ASP A 639 -19.13 0.12 22.74
C ASP A 639 -18.07 1.00 22.06
N THR A 640 -17.90 2.23 22.58
CA THR A 640 -16.93 3.22 22.10
C THR A 640 -15.48 2.88 22.46
N SER A 641 -15.22 1.88 23.31
CA SER A 641 -13.87 1.38 23.57
C SER A 641 -13.26 0.73 22.31
N HIS A 642 -14.11 0.12 21.47
CA HIS A 642 -13.74 -0.70 20.32
C HIS A 642 -12.68 -1.78 20.61
N VAL A 643 -12.42 -2.17 21.87
CA VAL A 643 -11.27 -3.03 22.24
C VAL A 643 -11.36 -4.40 21.57
N PHE A 644 -12.55 -5.00 21.51
CA PHE A 644 -12.77 -6.32 20.90
C PHE A 644 -13.44 -6.27 19.52
N SER A 645 -13.58 -5.09 18.90
CA SER A 645 -14.30 -4.93 17.61
C SER A 645 -13.79 -5.83 16.47
N HIS A 646 -12.50 -6.19 16.49
CA HIS A 646 -11.86 -7.01 15.45
C HIS A 646 -12.19 -8.51 15.53
N VAL A 647 -12.78 -9.01 16.62
CA VAL A 647 -13.28 -10.40 16.71
C VAL A 647 -14.80 -10.51 16.55
N LEU A 648 -15.53 -9.39 16.41
CA LEU A 648 -17.01 -9.44 16.33
C LEU A 648 -17.53 -9.84 14.93
N PHE A 649 -16.66 -9.96 13.92
CA PHE A 649 -17.07 -10.24 12.55
C PHE A 649 -17.64 -11.65 12.35
N PHE A 650 -17.06 -12.70 12.94
CA PHE A 650 -17.63 -14.06 12.83
C PHE A 650 -19.05 -14.15 13.44
N PRO A 651 -19.31 -13.69 14.69
CA PRO A 651 -20.67 -13.64 15.22
C PRO A 651 -21.63 -12.79 14.36
N LEU A 652 -21.17 -11.65 13.86
CA LEU A 652 -21.98 -10.74 13.04
C LEU A 652 -22.32 -11.35 11.67
N PHE A 653 -21.39 -12.11 11.06
CA PHE A 653 -21.63 -12.89 9.85
C PHE A 653 -22.70 -13.96 10.08
N ILE A 654 -22.54 -14.80 11.12
CA ILE A 654 -23.49 -15.88 11.42
C ILE A 654 -24.91 -15.32 11.62
N VAL A 655 -25.06 -14.23 12.37
CA VAL A 655 -26.36 -13.54 12.50
C VAL A 655 -26.84 -12.98 11.15
N GLY A 656 -25.96 -12.38 10.36
CA GLY A 656 -26.26 -11.88 9.01
C GLY A 656 -26.81 -12.95 8.08
N THR A 657 -26.33 -14.19 8.15
CA THR A 657 -26.85 -15.31 7.34
C THR A 657 -28.31 -15.66 7.65
N GLU A 658 -28.81 -15.31 8.85
CA GLU A 658 -30.18 -15.52 9.30
C GLU A 658 -31.05 -14.25 9.28
N CYS A 659 -30.65 -13.23 8.52
CA CYS A 659 -31.40 -12.00 8.31
C CYS A 659 -32.20 -11.97 6.98
N TRP A 660 -32.43 -13.14 6.36
CA TRP A 660 -33.26 -13.26 5.15
C TRP A 660 -34.69 -12.75 5.41
N GLY A 661 -35.24 -11.98 4.46
CA GLY A 661 -36.59 -11.39 4.56
C GLY A 661 -36.79 -10.25 5.58
N ASP A 662 -35.83 -9.94 6.47
CA ASP A 662 -35.95 -8.88 7.48
C ASP A 662 -35.02 -7.68 7.17
N GLU A 663 -35.51 -6.73 6.37
CA GLU A 663 -34.76 -5.52 5.98
C GLU A 663 -34.24 -4.70 7.17
N HIS A 664 -34.94 -4.72 8.31
CA HIS A 664 -34.55 -3.99 9.50
C HIS A 664 -33.29 -4.61 10.14
N ARG A 665 -33.26 -5.94 10.29
CA ARG A 665 -32.04 -6.65 10.72
C ARG A 665 -30.91 -6.49 9.71
N GLN A 666 -31.18 -6.61 8.42
CA GLN A 666 -30.18 -6.41 7.36
C GLN A 666 -29.54 -5.02 7.46
N SER A 667 -30.33 -3.97 7.66
CA SER A 667 -29.84 -2.59 7.87
C SER A 667 -28.94 -2.47 9.11
N ILE A 668 -29.29 -3.14 10.21
CA ILE A 668 -28.50 -3.16 11.45
C ILE A 668 -27.17 -3.90 11.25
N ILE A 669 -27.20 -5.10 10.68
CA ILE A 669 -25.99 -5.90 10.40
C ILE A 669 -25.07 -5.18 9.42
N GLN A 670 -25.62 -4.58 8.36
CA GLN A 670 -24.86 -3.76 7.41
C GLN A 670 -24.16 -2.59 8.10
N ARG A 671 -24.87 -1.86 8.99
CA ARG A 671 -24.28 -0.74 9.73
C ARG A 671 -23.14 -1.21 10.64
N ALA A 672 -23.37 -2.29 11.39
CA ALA A 672 -22.38 -2.88 12.26
C ALA A 672 -21.10 -3.32 11.50
N PHE A 673 -21.23 -3.95 10.33
CA PHE A 673 -20.06 -4.30 9.51
C PHE A 673 -19.26 -3.04 9.12
N VAL A 674 -19.93 -1.97 8.68
CA VAL A 674 -19.26 -0.72 8.28
C VAL A 674 -18.59 -0.03 9.48
N GLU A 675 -19.25 0.03 10.63
CA GLU A 675 -18.72 0.60 11.87
C GLU A 675 -17.47 -0.17 12.36
N LEU A 676 -17.53 -1.52 12.36
CA LEU A 676 -16.40 -2.35 12.75
C LEU A 676 -15.23 -2.28 11.74
N ILE A 677 -15.50 -2.26 10.43
CA ILE A 677 -14.45 -2.10 9.40
C ILE A 677 -13.75 -0.75 9.58
N ALA A 678 -14.49 0.34 9.81
CA ALA A 678 -13.91 1.66 10.08
C ALA A 678 -13.07 1.71 11.37
N ALA A 679 -13.52 1.05 12.45
CA ALA A 679 -12.83 1.03 13.74
C ALA A 679 -11.60 0.10 13.82
N THR A 680 -11.46 -0.84 12.87
CA THR A 680 -10.40 -1.88 12.87
C THR A 680 -9.49 -1.84 11.66
N GLY A 681 -9.93 -1.22 10.56
CA GLY A 681 -9.24 -1.28 9.27
C GLY A 681 -9.38 -2.61 8.52
N ALA A 682 -10.12 -3.60 9.04
CA ALA A 682 -10.22 -4.96 8.49
C ALA A 682 -11.10 -5.03 7.22
N TRP A 683 -10.64 -4.41 6.13
CA TRP A 683 -11.32 -4.31 4.84
C TRP A 683 -11.63 -5.64 4.15
N CYS A 684 -10.94 -6.73 4.50
CA CYS A 684 -11.33 -8.09 4.10
C CYS A 684 -12.80 -8.40 4.40
N ASN A 685 -13.34 -7.94 5.54
CA ASN A 685 -14.75 -8.16 5.91
C ASN A 685 -15.76 -7.35 5.06
N HIS A 686 -15.31 -6.47 4.15
CA HIS A 686 -16.21 -5.82 3.20
C HIS A 686 -16.77 -6.80 2.15
N THR A 687 -15.98 -7.79 1.72
CA THR A 687 -16.45 -8.82 0.77
C THR A 687 -17.41 -9.80 1.46
N VAL A 688 -17.24 -10.06 2.76
CA VAL A 688 -18.24 -10.76 3.60
C VAL A 688 -19.57 -10.02 3.60
N LEU A 689 -19.56 -8.68 3.74
CA LEU A 689 -20.77 -7.87 3.67
C LEU A 689 -21.39 -7.86 2.24
N GLN A 690 -20.57 -7.89 1.18
CA GLN A 690 -21.06 -8.05 -0.19
C GLN A 690 -21.73 -9.43 -0.40
N PHE A 691 -21.14 -10.51 0.11
CA PHE A 691 -21.74 -11.85 0.11
C PHE A 691 -23.09 -11.88 0.84
N LEU A 692 -23.19 -11.28 2.03
CA LEU A 692 -24.45 -11.22 2.79
C LEU A 692 -25.54 -10.46 2.02
N ARG A 693 -25.22 -9.32 1.41
CA ARG A 693 -26.16 -8.58 0.54
C ARG A 693 -26.64 -9.42 -0.65
N ALA A 694 -25.74 -10.17 -1.27
CA ALA A 694 -26.06 -11.04 -2.40
C ALA A 694 -26.96 -12.22 -1.98
N LEU A 695 -26.70 -12.83 -0.83
CA LEU A 695 -27.57 -13.85 -0.21
C LEU A 695 -28.97 -13.30 0.08
N TRP A 696 -29.08 -12.13 0.73
CA TRP A 696 -30.37 -11.52 1.05
C TRP A 696 -31.21 -11.23 -0.20
N ALA A 697 -30.56 -10.84 -1.31
CA ALA A 697 -31.18 -10.54 -2.60
C ALA A 697 -31.63 -11.79 -3.41
N ARG A 698 -31.49 -13.02 -2.89
CA ARG A 698 -31.87 -14.27 -3.58
C ARG A 698 -32.94 -15.05 -2.79
N PRO A 699 -34.25 -14.84 -3.05
CA PRO A 699 -35.33 -15.56 -2.38
C PRO A 699 -35.24 -17.10 -2.44
N ASP A 700 -34.61 -17.66 -3.50
CA ASP A 700 -34.42 -19.10 -3.70
C ASP A 700 -33.53 -19.77 -2.62
N TYR A 701 -32.80 -18.96 -1.84
CA TYR A 701 -31.95 -19.38 -0.72
C TYR A 701 -32.40 -18.77 0.62
N TRP A 702 -33.63 -18.27 0.73
CA TRP A 702 -34.19 -17.87 2.02
C TRP A 702 -34.56 -19.11 2.86
N GLY A 703 -34.36 -19.01 4.17
CA GLY A 703 -34.54 -20.11 5.12
C GLY A 703 -33.26 -20.41 5.91
N MET A 704 -33.41 -21.08 7.06
CA MET A 704 -32.28 -21.27 7.98
C MET A 704 -31.20 -22.21 7.41
N GLY A 705 -29.94 -21.87 7.66
CA GLY A 705 -28.76 -22.62 7.21
C GLY A 705 -28.51 -22.64 5.69
N GLN A 706 -29.34 -21.99 4.86
CA GLN A 706 -29.19 -22.04 3.39
C GLN A 706 -27.92 -21.35 2.86
N TRP A 707 -27.24 -20.51 3.66
CA TRP A 707 -26.05 -19.77 3.21
C TRP A 707 -24.90 -20.68 2.76
N ILE A 708 -24.73 -21.85 3.38
CA ILE A 708 -23.70 -22.84 3.04
C ILE A 708 -23.96 -23.41 1.64
N ARG A 709 -25.24 -23.68 1.34
CA ARG A 709 -25.70 -24.10 0.01
C ARG A 709 -25.49 -22.98 -1.02
N TYR A 710 -25.90 -21.76 -0.70
CA TYR A 710 -25.71 -20.59 -1.57
C TYR A 710 -24.23 -20.38 -1.94
N ALA A 711 -23.33 -20.35 -0.95
CA ALA A 711 -21.90 -20.18 -1.18
C ALA A 711 -21.30 -21.30 -2.05
N ARG A 712 -21.77 -22.54 -1.87
CA ARG A 712 -21.32 -23.72 -2.64
C ARG A 712 -21.87 -23.73 -4.07
N GLU A 713 -23.12 -23.30 -4.30
CA GLU A 713 -23.74 -23.27 -5.64
C GLU A 713 -23.29 -22.06 -6.47
N ASN A 714 -22.73 -21.01 -5.84
CA ASN A 714 -22.35 -19.74 -6.50
C ASN A 714 -20.85 -19.42 -6.36
N GLU A 715 -19.99 -20.42 -6.05
CA GLU A 715 -18.54 -20.27 -5.81
C GLU A 715 -17.83 -19.40 -6.88
N SER A 716 -18.16 -19.61 -8.16
CA SER A 716 -17.57 -18.90 -9.30
C SER A 716 -18.03 -17.44 -9.45
N GLU A 717 -19.15 -17.05 -8.85
CA GLU A 717 -19.60 -15.64 -8.82
C GLU A 717 -19.04 -14.89 -7.61
N ILE A 718 -18.87 -15.59 -6.48
CA ILE A 718 -18.43 -15.01 -5.20
C ILE A 718 -16.90 -14.87 -5.15
N GLY A 719 -16.17 -15.87 -5.62
CA GLY A 719 -14.70 -15.91 -5.54
C GLY A 719 -14.15 -16.11 -4.12
N PRO A 720 -12.82 -16.08 -3.94
CA PRO A 720 -12.18 -16.28 -2.64
C PRO A 720 -12.26 -15.02 -1.77
N PHE A 721 -12.94 -15.13 -0.63
CA PHE A 721 -12.96 -14.10 0.41
C PHE A 721 -12.50 -14.66 1.77
N MET A 722 -12.34 -13.78 2.76
CA MET A 722 -11.87 -14.12 4.10
C MET A 722 -12.76 -13.42 5.13
N LEU A 723 -13.19 -14.17 6.14
CA LEU A 723 -13.91 -13.70 7.31
C LEU A 723 -12.97 -13.75 8.50
N PHE A 724 -12.59 -12.60 9.04
CA PHE A 724 -11.68 -12.45 10.19
C PHE A 724 -12.42 -11.73 11.31
#